data_AF-A0A1I5DPA6-F1
#
_entry.id   AF-A0A1I5DPA6-F1
#
_cell.length_a   1.000
_cell.length_b   1.000
_cell.length_c   1.000
_cell.angle_alpha   90.00
_cell.angle_beta   90.00
_cell.angle_gamma   90.00
#
_symmetry.space_group_name_H-M   'P 1'
#
loop_
_entity.id
_entity.type
_entity.pdbx_description
1 polymer ?
#
loop_
_entity_poly.entity_id
_entity_poly.type
_entity_poly.pdbx_seq_one_letter_code
_entity_poly.pdbx_strand_id
1 'polypeptide(L)'
;MKKRLLTAAFFVGAWGAYSQVGIGTLTPNKSAQLDIVSQNSGVLFPRIKLTSSTDATTITQGNVNSIFVYNTTTVNDVKPGYYYWYEDRWMRVVNDADVIALDKNTTNASLVVLNQDLVLTDTDGNTVSVPLSAINIPTTIIKNTDGTYTYTNEAGTTVIIDATDNVINNFENIVNNTDVLNELIEVLGDTYVGGNVYYDGTQFTYVDQAGDTHVINIKDIVQANETITTIVNNNDGTYTYTNEAGVTAIIDVPASVVNQFENIYNDIVNEQITVGGATYNSFEEYLTTIANDAINIGGSAFIDVTGTGTAADPYQVSIKEGAANSMLITNAAGNVEWASLSTIVKANETITTIVNNNDGTYTYTNEAGATAIIDVPASVVNQFENIYNDIVNEQITVDGATYNSFEEYLTTIANDAVNIGGSAFIDVTGTGTAADPYQVSIKEGAANSMLITNAAGNVEWASLSTIVKANETITTIVNNNDGTYTYTNEAGATAIIDVPASVVNQFENIYNDIVNEQITVGGATYNTFEEYLTTIANDAINIGGSAFIDVTGTGTAADPYQVSIKEGAANSMLITNAAGNVEWASLSSIVKANETLTVLSYNNATNELTYTDEKGTASVINLNEGSVSYDGA
;
A
#
# COMPACT_ATOMS: atom_id res chain seq x y z
N MET A 1 7.55 -56.62 142.79
CA MET A 1 7.13 -55.51 141.89
C MET A 1 7.50 -55.68 140.41
N LYS A 2 8.42 -56.58 139.99
CA LYS A 2 8.86 -56.66 138.57
C LYS A 2 7.93 -57.40 137.58
N LYS A 3 6.95 -58.20 138.04
CA LYS A 3 6.04 -58.95 137.13
C LYS A 3 4.75 -58.22 136.74
N ARG A 4 4.46 -57.05 137.32
CA ARG A 4 3.24 -56.27 137.02
C ARG A 4 3.43 -55.15 136.00
N LEU A 5 4.68 -54.80 135.65
CA LEU A 5 4.95 -53.77 134.63
C LEU A 5 4.78 -54.28 133.20
N LEU A 6 5.08 -55.56 132.93
CA LEU A 6 5.04 -56.11 131.56
C LEU A 6 3.61 -56.26 131.03
N THR A 7 2.65 -56.58 131.90
CA THR A 7 1.23 -56.69 131.54
C THR A 7 0.59 -55.32 131.31
N ALA A 8 1.03 -54.29 132.03
CA ALA A 8 0.58 -52.92 131.81
C ALA A 8 1.13 -52.35 130.49
N ALA A 9 2.38 -52.68 130.13
CA ALA A 9 2.95 -52.27 128.84
C ALA A 9 2.24 -52.92 127.63
N PHE A 10 1.72 -54.14 127.77
CA PHE A 10 1.02 -54.83 126.68
C PHE A 10 -0.38 -54.27 126.41
N PHE A 11 -1.06 -53.69 127.41
CA PHE A 11 -2.39 -53.13 127.24
C PHE A 11 -2.41 -51.69 126.71
N VAL A 12 -1.32 -50.93 126.83
CA VAL A 12 -1.25 -49.53 126.37
C VAL A 12 -0.88 -49.42 124.87
N GLY A 13 -0.37 -50.49 124.25
CA GLY A 13 -0.02 -50.52 122.82
C GLY A 13 -1.18 -50.78 121.85
N ALA A 14 -2.41 -50.98 122.34
CA ALA A 14 -3.56 -51.35 121.51
C ALA A 14 -4.40 -50.15 121.01
N TRP A 15 -4.08 -48.92 121.42
CA TRP A 15 -4.77 -47.73 120.93
C TRP A 15 -4.04 -47.14 119.72
N GLY A 16 -4.38 -47.63 118.52
CA GLY A 16 -3.93 -47.03 117.27
C GLY A 16 -3.92 -47.89 116.02
N ALA A 17 -4.49 -49.11 116.03
CA ALA A 17 -4.58 -49.91 114.81
C ALA A 17 -5.79 -49.49 113.96
N TYR A 18 -5.59 -48.56 113.02
CA TYR A 18 -6.55 -48.35 111.93
C TYR A 18 -6.44 -49.55 110.97
N SER A 19 -7.43 -50.46 110.98
CA SER A 19 -7.46 -51.56 110.02
C SER A 19 -8.13 -51.08 108.74
N GLN A 20 -7.39 -51.03 107.64
CA GLN A 20 -7.97 -51.03 106.30
C GLN A 20 -8.61 -52.41 106.06
N VAL A 21 -9.69 -52.43 105.28
CA VAL A 21 -10.33 -53.68 104.89
C VAL A 21 -9.81 -54.07 103.51
N GLY A 22 -8.99 -55.11 103.46
CA GLY A 22 -8.63 -55.78 102.21
C GLY A 22 -9.55 -56.95 101.95
N ILE A 23 -10.16 -57.03 100.77
CA ILE A 23 -10.85 -58.22 100.29
C ILE A 23 -10.06 -58.73 99.07
N GLY A 24 -9.47 -59.91 99.19
CA GLY A 24 -8.62 -60.49 98.15
C GLY A 24 -7.20 -59.92 98.06
N THR A 25 -6.80 -59.03 98.99
CA THR A 25 -5.43 -58.54 99.15
C THR A 25 -5.03 -58.50 100.64
N LEU A 26 -3.78 -58.89 100.94
CA LEU A 26 -3.19 -58.76 102.28
C LEU A 26 -2.50 -57.40 102.47
N THR A 27 -2.31 -56.65 101.40
CA THR A 27 -1.69 -55.32 101.39
C THR A 27 -2.65 -54.35 100.69
N PRO A 28 -3.74 -53.93 101.36
CA PRO A 28 -4.62 -52.90 100.84
C PRO A 28 -3.84 -51.64 100.47
N ASN A 29 -4.27 -50.93 99.43
CA ASN A 29 -3.70 -49.64 99.09
C ASN A 29 -3.81 -48.69 100.30
N LYS A 30 -2.69 -48.05 100.68
CA LYS A 30 -2.62 -47.17 101.85
C LYS A 30 -3.61 -45.99 101.79
N SER A 31 -4.08 -45.61 100.61
CA SER A 31 -5.08 -44.54 100.43
C SER A 31 -6.53 -45.04 100.46
N ALA A 32 -6.78 -46.33 100.65
CA ALA A 32 -8.12 -46.92 100.63
C ALA A 32 -8.53 -47.47 102.00
N GLN A 33 -9.74 -47.14 102.46
CA GLN A 33 -10.31 -47.76 103.65
C GLN A 33 -10.89 -49.16 103.35
N LEU A 34 -11.28 -49.40 102.10
CA LEU A 34 -11.71 -50.67 101.54
C LEU A 34 -11.03 -50.86 100.19
N ASP A 35 -10.25 -51.93 100.05
CA ASP A 35 -9.59 -52.32 98.80
C ASP A 35 -10.03 -53.73 98.42
N ILE A 36 -10.58 -53.89 97.22
CA ILE A 36 -11.13 -55.16 96.73
C ILE A 36 -10.37 -55.57 95.48
N VAL A 37 -9.58 -56.65 95.58
CA VAL A 37 -8.75 -57.16 94.50
C VAL A 37 -9.22 -58.55 94.10
N SER A 38 -9.64 -58.71 92.84
CA SER A 38 -9.97 -60.00 92.24
C SER A 38 -9.70 -59.98 90.74
N GLN A 39 -9.29 -61.12 90.16
CA GLN A 39 -9.06 -61.25 88.72
C GLN A 39 -10.31 -61.69 87.94
N ASN A 40 -11.30 -62.25 88.62
CA ASN A 40 -12.45 -62.92 87.97
C ASN A 40 -13.78 -62.73 88.70
N SER A 41 -13.82 -61.93 89.77
CA SER A 41 -15.05 -61.63 90.52
C SER A 41 -15.24 -60.12 90.64
N GLY A 42 -16.48 -59.66 90.49
CA GLY A 42 -16.85 -58.26 90.68
C GLY A 42 -17.47 -57.96 92.05
N VAL A 43 -17.89 -56.72 92.25
CA VAL A 43 -18.60 -56.28 93.44
C VAL A 43 -20.08 -56.07 93.11
N LEU A 44 -20.96 -56.74 93.85
CA LEU A 44 -22.39 -56.46 93.80
C LEU A 44 -22.73 -55.39 94.84
N PHE A 45 -22.97 -54.17 94.36
CA PHE A 45 -23.51 -53.10 95.19
C PHE A 45 -25.01 -53.35 95.51
N PRO A 46 -25.56 -52.73 96.57
CA PRO A 46 -26.97 -52.87 96.91
C PRO A 46 -27.87 -52.58 95.70
N ARG A 47 -28.76 -53.53 95.41
CA ARG A 47 -29.73 -53.44 94.30
C ARG A 47 -31.04 -52.91 94.87
N ILE A 48 -31.35 -51.66 94.55
CA ILE A 48 -32.45 -50.91 95.14
C ILE A 48 -33.52 -50.63 94.08
N LYS A 49 -34.79 -50.58 94.49
CA LYS A 49 -35.90 -50.19 93.62
C LYS A 49 -36.22 -48.71 93.86
N LEU A 50 -35.49 -47.82 93.20
CA LEU A 50 -35.75 -46.39 93.33
C LEU A 50 -37.05 -46.01 92.64
N THR A 51 -37.76 -45.05 93.22
CA THR A 51 -39.06 -44.55 92.72
C THR A 51 -38.94 -43.25 91.92
N SER A 52 -37.90 -42.45 92.13
CA SER A 52 -37.55 -41.24 91.37
C SER A 52 -36.11 -40.84 91.68
N SER A 53 -35.56 -39.86 90.96
CA SER A 53 -34.25 -39.30 91.31
C SER A 53 -34.27 -38.58 92.66
N THR A 54 -35.43 -38.16 93.16
CA THR A 54 -35.60 -37.53 94.47
C THR A 54 -36.02 -38.51 95.58
N ASP A 55 -35.88 -39.82 95.34
CA ASP A 55 -36.29 -40.85 96.31
C ASP A 55 -35.41 -40.85 97.56
N ALA A 56 -35.90 -40.20 98.62
CA ALA A 56 -35.27 -40.13 99.93
C ALA A 56 -35.79 -41.19 100.93
N THR A 57 -36.73 -42.05 100.53
CA THR A 57 -37.49 -42.90 101.47
C THR A 57 -37.18 -44.39 101.34
N THR A 58 -36.75 -44.84 100.16
CA THR A 58 -36.44 -46.26 99.92
C THR A 58 -35.30 -46.78 100.81
N ILE A 59 -34.33 -45.91 101.17
CA ILE A 59 -33.32 -46.21 102.19
C ILE A 59 -33.79 -45.59 103.51
N THR A 60 -34.28 -46.43 104.42
CA THR A 60 -35.01 -45.99 105.63
C THR A 60 -34.18 -45.27 106.69
N GLN A 61 -32.85 -45.40 106.63
CA GLN A 61 -31.91 -44.67 107.50
C GLN A 61 -31.50 -43.29 106.92
N GLY A 62 -32.15 -42.87 105.83
CA GLY A 62 -31.81 -41.65 105.09
C GLY A 62 -30.69 -41.88 104.08
N ASN A 63 -30.68 -41.06 103.03
CA ASN A 63 -29.61 -41.05 102.03
C ASN A 63 -28.47 -40.15 102.49
N VAL A 64 -27.23 -40.60 102.30
CA VAL A 64 -26.00 -39.84 102.58
C VAL A 64 -25.28 -39.61 101.26
N ASN A 65 -24.65 -38.45 101.09
CA ASN A 65 -23.86 -38.16 99.89
C ASN A 65 -22.84 -39.28 99.62
N SER A 66 -22.72 -39.64 98.35
CA SER A 66 -21.88 -40.73 97.85
C SER A 66 -22.33 -42.16 98.21
N ILE A 67 -23.53 -42.37 98.79
CA ILE A 67 -24.12 -43.72 98.80
C ILE A 67 -24.29 -44.19 97.36
N PHE A 68 -23.75 -45.38 97.04
CA PHE A 68 -23.75 -45.95 95.69
C PHE A 68 -24.60 -47.22 95.63
N VAL A 69 -25.54 -47.26 94.67
CA VAL A 69 -26.50 -48.35 94.51
C VAL A 69 -26.70 -48.67 93.03
N TYR A 70 -27.18 -49.88 92.76
CA TYR A 70 -27.71 -50.24 91.45
C TYR A 70 -29.24 -50.16 91.49
N ASN A 71 -29.83 -49.24 90.74
CA ASN A 71 -31.27 -49.17 90.57
C ASN A 71 -31.76 -50.29 89.63
N THR A 72 -32.84 -50.97 90.00
CA THR A 72 -33.40 -52.09 89.22
C THR A 72 -34.70 -51.77 88.49
N THR A 73 -35.25 -50.56 88.66
CA THR A 73 -36.59 -50.19 88.18
C THR A 73 -36.56 -49.02 87.20
N THR A 74 -37.49 -49.03 86.24
CA THR A 74 -37.81 -47.86 85.43
C THR A 74 -39.06 -47.22 86.01
N VAL A 75 -38.90 -46.12 86.75
CA VAL A 75 -40.01 -45.37 87.36
C VAL A 75 -39.66 -43.88 87.30
N ASN A 76 -40.59 -43.05 86.86
CA ASN A 76 -40.36 -41.61 86.66
C ASN A 76 -39.09 -41.34 85.85
N ASP A 77 -38.14 -40.59 86.40
CA ASP A 77 -36.89 -40.20 85.76
C ASP A 77 -35.71 -41.15 86.05
N VAL A 78 -35.94 -42.25 86.78
CA VAL A 78 -34.92 -43.28 87.02
C VAL A 78 -35.12 -44.49 86.10
N LYS A 79 -34.01 -44.97 85.55
CA LYS A 79 -33.88 -46.21 84.76
C LYS A 79 -32.89 -47.16 85.42
N PRO A 80 -32.89 -48.47 85.10
CA PRO A 80 -31.87 -49.40 85.59
C PRO A 80 -30.45 -48.90 85.30
N GLY A 81 -29.56 -49.04 86.29
CA GLY A 81 -28.18 -48.55 86.22
C GLY A 81 -27.63 -48.16 87.58
N TYR A 82 -26.38 -47.69 87.59
CA TYR A 82 -25.71 -47.24 88.81
C TYR A 82 -26.07 -45.80 89.14
N TYR A 83 -26.33 -45.54 90.43
CA TYR A 83 -26.63 -44.22 90.95
C TYR A 83 -25.82 -43.96 92.22
N TYR A 84 -25.44 -42.70 92.42
CA TYR A 84 -24.99 -42.21 93.70
C TYR A 84 -25.87 -41.07 94.20
N TRP A 85 -26.04 -40.96 95.51
CA TRP A 85 -26.75 -39.81 96.09
C TRP A 85 -25.84 -38.59 96.17
N TYR A 86 -26.33 -37.43 95.74
CA TYR A 86 -25.64 -36.15 95.87
C TYR A 86 -26.67 -35.02 95.93
N GLU A 87 -26.62 -34.19 96.97
CA GLU A 87 -27.47 -32.98 97.12
C GLU A 87 -28.95 -33.25 96.82
N ASP A 88 -29.57 -34.13 97.62
CA ASP A 88 -30.99 -34.48 97.55
C ASP A 88 -31.46 -35.17 96.26
N ARG A 89 -30.51 -35.71 95.47
CA ARG A 89 -30.81 -36.37 94.20
C ARG A 89 -29.93 -37.59 93.95
N TRP A 90 -30.53 -38.63 93.37
CA TRP A 90 -29.83 -39.77 92.77
C TRP A 90 -29.28 -39.37 91.41
N MET A 91 -27.95 -39.31 91.32
CA MET A 91 -27.19 -39.03 90.12
C MET A 91 -26.84 -40.34 89.42
N ARG A 92 -27.30 -40.50 88.17
CA ARG A 92 -27.00 -41.68 87.37
C ARG A 92 -25.57 -41.60 86.82
N VAL A 93 -24.87 -42.73 86.84
CA VAL A 93 -23.63 -42.90 86.09
C VAL A 93 -24.01 -43.30 84.66
N VAL A 94 -23.70 -42.44 83.68
CA VAL A 94 -24.05 -42.62 82.27
C VAL A 94 -22.96 -43.39 81.51
N ASN A 95 -23.36 -44.14 80.47
CA ASN A 95 -22.45 -44.76 79.51
C ASN A 95 -22.43 -44.02 78.16
N ASP A 96 -21.61 -44.50 77.23
CA ASP A 96 -21.49 -43.97 75.86
C ASP A 96 -22.83 -43.92 75.11
N ALA A 97 -23.65 -44.97 75.21
CA ALA A 97 -24.97 -45.00 74.59
C ALA A 97 -25.92 -43.93 75.17
N ASP A 98 -25.84 -43.64 76.47
CA ASP A 98 -26.61 -42.56 77.10
C ASP A 98 -26.16 -41.18 76.61
N VAL A 99 -24.86 -41.00 76.32
CA VAL A 99 -24.29 -39.74 75.79
C VAL A 99 -24.69 -39.52 74.33
N ILE A 100 -24.62 -40.57 73.50
CA ILE A 100 -25.02 -40.51 72.08
C ILE A 100 -26.50 -40.15 71.94
N ALA A 101 -27.36 -40.69 72.80
CA ALA A 101 -28.78 -40.36 72.81
C ALA A 101 -29.07 -38.89 73.20
N LEU A 102 -28.10 -38.17 73.77
CA LEU A 102 -28.21 -36.75 74.10
C LEU A 102 -27.74 -35.83 72.95
N ASP A 103 -26.95 -36.31 72.00
CA ASP A 103 -26.50 -35.52 70.86
C ASP A 103 -27.62 -35.41 69.81
N LYS A 104 -28.11 -34.18 69.60
CA LYS A 104 -29.21 -33.86 68.68
C LYS A 104 -28.77 -32.93 67.55
N ASN A 105 -27.47 -32.78 67.31
CA ASN A 105 -27.01 -31.91 66.23
C ASN A 105 -27.42 -32.49 64.88
N THR A 106 -28.20 -31.74 64.11
CA THR A 106 -28.51 -32.07 62.72
C THR A 106 -27.32 -31.71 61.84
N THR A 107 -27.02 -32.57 60.87
CA THR A 107 -25.96 -32.33 59.87
C THR A 107 -26.56 -32.29 58.48
N ASN A 108 -25.83 -31.77 57.50
CA ASN A 108 -26.29 -31.75 56.11
C ASN A 108 -26.30 -33.19 55.56
N ALA A 109 -27.44 -33.65 55.09
CA ALA A 109 -27.61 -34.99 54.53
C ALA A 109 -27.45 -35.01 53.00
N SER A 110 -27.95 -34.00 52.29
CA SER A 110 -27.78 -33.89 50.83
C SER A 110 -27.85 -32.46 50.30
N LEU A 111 -27.24 -32.24 49.14
CA LEU A 111 -27.37 -31.03 48.33
C LEU A 111 -27.61 -31.48 46.88
N VAL A 112 -28.82 -31.24 46.37
CA VAL A 112 -29.25 -31.74 45.06
C VAL A 112 -30.05 -30.69 44.30
N VAL A 113 -30.05 -30.78 42.97
CA VAL A 113 -30.97 -30.00 42.14
C VAL A 113 -32.28 -30.77 42.00
N LEU A 114 -33.38 -30.12 42.39
CA LEU A 114 -34.74 -30.66 42.25
C LEU A 114 -35.58 -29.64 41.48
N ASN A 115 -36.04 -30.04 40.30
CA ASN A 115 -36.70 -29.17 39.33
C ASN A 115 -35.79 -27.98 38.93
N GLN A 116 -36.11 -26.77 39.40
CA GLN A 116 -35.39 -25.53 39.12
C GLN A 116 -34.74 -24.93 40.38
N ASP A 117 -34.70 -25.66 41.50
CA ASP A 117 -34.13 -25.19 42.75
C ASP A 117 -32.92 -26.04 43.14
N LEU A 118 -31.92 -25.41 43.75
CA LEU A 118 -30.90 -26.10 44.53
C LEU A 118 -31.46 -26.33 45.94
N VAL A 119 -31.57 -27.58 46.35
CA VAL A 119 -32.19 -28.00 47.62
C VAL A 119 -31.15 -28.66 48.51
N LEU A 120 -31.01 -28.14 49.73
CA LEU A 120 -30.25 -28.74 50.81
C LEU A 120 -31.21 -29.43 51.78
N THR A 121 -30.93 -30.68 52.14
CA THR A 121 -31.71 -31.48 53.11
C THR A 121 -30.84 -31.85 54.30
N ASP A 122 -31.34 -31.69 55.52
CA ASP A 122 -30.64 -32.09 56.75
C ASP A 122 -30.91 -33.57 57.13
N THR A 123 -30.21 -34.07 58.17
CA THR A 123 -30.37 -35.45 58.68
C THR A 123 -31.75 -35.76 59.27
N ASP A 124 -32.56 -34.74 59.57
CA ASP A 124 -33.93 -34.89 60.07
C ASP A 124 -34.96 -34.79 58.92
N GLY A 125 -34.51 -34.51 57.69
CA GLY A 125 -35.34 -34.41 56.49
C GLY A 125 -35.92 -33.02 56.21
N ASN A 126 -35.50 -31.98 56.95
CA ASN A 126 -35.90 -30.61 56.65
C ASN A 126 -35.14 -30.10 55.43
N THR A 127 -35.78 -29.24 54.64
CA THR A 127 -35.19 -28.71 53.41
C THR A 127 -35.12 -27.19 53.40
N VAL A 128 -34.07 -26.68 52.75
CA VAL A 128 -33.91 -25.28 52.36
C VAL A 128 -33.67 -25.27 50.87
N SER A 129 -34.42 -24.46 50.11
CA SER A 129 -34.27 -24.35 48.66
C SER A 129 -34.01 -22.92 48.22
N VAL A 130 -33.28 -22.80 47.11
CA VAL A 130 -33.07 -21.53 46.40
C VAL A 130 -33.24 -21.78 44.89
N PRO A 131 -34.02 -20.94 44.18
CA PRO A 131 -34.14 -21.07 42.73
C PRO A 131 -32.80 -20.94 42.03
N LEU A 132 -32.52 -21.83 41.09
CA LEU A 132 -31.35 -21.76 40.22
C LEU A 132 -31.32 -20.46 39.43
N SER A 133 -32.48 -19.88 39.07
CA SER A 133 -32.57 -18.55 38.45
C SER A 133 -32.16 -17.40 39.37
N ALA A 134 -32.18 -17.59 40.68
CA ALA A 134 -31.68 -16.60 41.65
C ALA A 134 -30.16 -16.74 41.90
N ILE A 135 -29.57 -17.87 41.51
CA ILE A 135 -28.13 -18.14 41.64
C ILE A 135 -27.39 -17.93 40.30
N ASN A 136 -28.03 -18.31 39.20
CA ASN A 136 -27.52 -18.16 37.84
C ASN A 136 -28.04 -16.83 37.30
N ILE A 137 -27.19 -15.80 37.31
CA ILE A 137 -27.45 -14.53 36.63
C ILE A 137 -26.68 -14.57 35.31
N PRO A 138 -27.23 -15.14 34.23
CA PRO A 138 -26.46 -15.32 32.99
C PRO A 138 -26.16 -13.97 32.36
N THR A 139 -24.93 -13.81 31.88
CA THR A 139 -24.61 -12.75 30.94
C THR A 139 -25.38 -12.99 29.64
N THR A 140 -26.08 -11.98 29.12
CA THR A 140 -26.81 -12.10 27.86
C THR A 140 -26.20 -11.19 26.80
N ILE A 141 -26.15 -11.68 25.56
CA ILE A 141 -25.84 -10.86 24.37
C ILE A 141 -27.05 -10.94 23.46
N ILE A 142 -27.68 -9.79 23.17
CA ILE A 142 -28.86 -9.69 22.31
C ILE A 142 -28.50 -8.86 21.09
N LYS A 143 -28.79 -9.37 19.89
CA LYS A 143 -28.66 -8.62 18.63
C LYS A 143 -29.82 -7.63 18.51
N ASN A 144 -29.51 -6.36 18.28
CA ASN A 144 -30.49 -5.30 18.06
C ASN A 144 -30.91 -5.23 16.58
N THR A 145 -32.05 -4.61 16.31
CA THR A 145 -32.57 -4.44 14.93
C THR A 145 -31.72 -3.51 14.06
N ASP A 146 -30.87 -2.68 14.68
CA ASP A 146 -29.95 -1.76 14.02
C ASP A 146 -28.58 -2.37 13.70
N GLY A 147 -28.37 -3.66 14.02
CA GLY A 147 -27.12 -4.37 13.76
C GLY A 147 -26.11 -4.37 14.91
N THR A 148 -26.33 -3.58 15.97
CA THR A 148 -25.50 -3.59 17.18
C THR A 148 -25.83 -4.77 18.11
N TYR A 149 -24.98 -5.04 19.10
CA TYR A 149 -25.23 -6.05 20.13
C TYR A 149 -25.30 -5.42 21.52
N THR A 150 -26.33 -5.77 22.29
CA THR A 150 -26.44 -5.38 23.70
C THR A 150 -25.91 -6.50 24.58
N TYR A 151 -24.75 -6.28 25.21
CA TYR A 151 -24.26 -7.12 26.30
C TYR A 151 -24.88 -6.66 27.63
N THR A 152 -25.35 -7.60 28.43
CA THR A 152 -25.82 -7.35 29.81
C THR A 152 -25.05 -8.24 30.77
N ASN A 153 -24.37 -7.65 31.75
CA ASN A 153 -23.62 -8.39 32.77
C ASN A 153 -24.51 -8.90 33.92
N GLU A 154 -23.91 -9.64 34.85
CA GLU A 154 -24.57 -10.25 36.01
C GLU A 154 -25.13 -9.23 37.00
N ALA A 155 -24.70 -7.97 36.94
CA ALA A 155 -25.24 -6.87 37.73
C ALA A 155 -26.41 -6.13 37.01
N GLY A 156 -26.79 -6.57 35.81
CA GLY A 156 -27.81 -5.92 34.98
C GLY A 156 -27.32 -4.65 34.26
N THR A 157 -26.01 -4.40 34.25
CA THR A 157 -25.42 -3.27 33.51
C THR A 157 -25.32 -3.63 32.04
N THR A 158 -25.78 -2.73 31.17
CA THR A 158 -25.77 -2.93 29.73
C THR A 158 -24.62 -2.17 29.06
N VAL A 159 -24.02 -2.78 28.04
CA VAL A 159 -23.03 -2.16 27.14
C VAL A 159 -23.48 -2.44 25.71
N ILE A 160 -23.53 -1.39 24.88
CA ILE A 160 -23.75 -1.53 23.44
C ILE A 160 -22.40 -1.77 22.79
N ILE A 161 -22.29 -2.88 22.07
CA ILE A 161 -21.15 -3.23 21.24
C ILE A 161 -21.55 -2.85 19.82
N ASP A 162 -20.96 -1.76 19.34
CA ASP A 162 -21.03 -1.35 17.95
C ASP A 162 -19.67 -1.60 17.30
N ALA A 163 -19.58 -2.67 16.51
CA ALA A 163 -18.39 -2.98 15.72
C ALA A 163 -18.45 -2.37 14.32
N THR A 164 -19.55 -1.72 13.96
CA THR A 164 -19.81 -1.22 12.61
C THR A 164 -18.81 -0.13 12.25
N ASP A 165 -18.52 0.79 13.17
CA ASP A 165 -17.53 1.84 12.97
C ASP A 165 -16.12 1.26 12.73
N ASN A 166 -15.72 0.21 13.46
CA ASN A 166 -14.41 -0.42 13.25
C ASN A 166 -14.33 -1.14 11.90
N VAL A 167 -15.41 -1.83 11.49
CA VAL A 167 -15.46 -2.52 10.20
C VAL A 167 -15.50 -1.52 9.05
N ILE A 168 -16.29 -0.44 9.16
CA ILE A 168 -16.34 0.63 8.16
C ILE A 168 -14.98 1.32 8.06
N ASN A 169 -14.38 1.72 9.19
CA ASN A 169 -13.05 2.36 9.19
C ASN A 169 -11.98 1.42 8.64
N ASN A 170 -12.01 0.13 8.98
CA ASN A 170 -11.09 -0.85 8.39
C ASN A 170 -11.31 -1.01 6.89
N PHE A 171 -12.56 -1.04 6.44
CA PHE A 171 -12.88 -1.16 5.01
C PHE A 171 -12.46 0.11 4.25
N GLU A 172 -12.73 1.30 4.80
CA GLU A 172 -12.26 2.58 4.27
C GLU A 172 -10.73 2.64 4.21
N ASN A 173 -10.04 2.16 5.24
CA ASN A 173 -8.57 2.08 5.24
C ASN A 173 -8.07 1.10 4.17
N ILE A 174 -8.71 -0.06 3.99
CA ILE A 174 -8.33 -1.06 2.99
C ILE A 174 -8.52 -0.51 1.57
N VAL A 175 -9.68 0.08 1.25
CA VAL A 175 -9.96 0.58 -0.11
C VAL A 175 -9.19 1.85 -0.46
N ASN A 176 -8.80 2.65 0.53
CA ASN A 176 -7.96 3.83 0.32
C ASN A 176 -6.45 3.53 0.43
N ASN A 177 -6.07 2.32 0.85
CA ASN A 177 -4.67 1.93 0.91
C ASN A 177 -4.12 1.79 -0.50
N THR A 178 -3.14 2.62 -0.84
CA THR A 178 -2.50 2.63 -2.16
C THR A 178 -1.83 1.29 -2.50
N ASP A 179 -1.31 0.56 -1.52
CA ASP A 179 -0.72 -0.77 -1.76
C ASP A 179 -1.78 -1.79 -2.12
N VAL A 180 -2.94 -1.78 -1.45
CA VAL A 180 -4.09 -2.65 -1.79
C VAL A 180 -4.66 -2.28 -3.14
N LEU A 181 -4.76 -0.98 -3.44
CA LEU A 181 -5.20 -0.48 -4.74
C LEU A 181 -4.22 -0.90 -5.84
N ASN A 182 -2.92 -0.79 -5.59
CA ASN A 182 -1.88 -1.23 -6.52
C ASN A 182 -1.92 -2.75 -6.72
N GLU A 183 -2.09 -3.53 -5.65
CA GLU A 183 -2.24 -4.98 -5.73
C GLU A 183 -3.52 -5.37 -6.49
N LEU A 184 -4.63 -4.66 -6.27
CA LEU A 184 -5.86 -4.86 -7.02
C LEU A 184 -5.68 -4.46 -8.50
N ILE A 185 -4.94 -3.38 -8.78
CA ILE A 185 -4.55 -2.97 -10.13
C ILE A 185 -3.54 -3.93 -10.74
N GLU A 186 -2.75 -4.67 -9.97
CA GLU A 186 -1.81 -5.68 -10.44
C GLU A 186 -2.57 -6.99 -10.75
N VAL A 187 -3.41 -7.44 -9.82
CA VAL A 187 -4.32 -8.59 -9.97
C VAL A 187 -5.33 -8.38 -11.10
N LEU A 188 -5.85 -7.16 -11.27
CA LEU A 188 -6.74 -6.79 -12.38
C LEU A 188 -5.98 -6.17 -13.58
N GLY A 189 -4.68 -5.91 -13.44
CA GLY A 189 -3.82 -5.37 -14.50
C GLY A 189 -3.33 -6.47 -15.44
N ASP A 190 -3.18 -7.67 -14.88
CA ASP A 190 -2.94 -8.89 -15.64
C ASP A 190 -4.21 -9.48 -16.27
N THR A 191 -5.41 -8.95 -15.93
CA THR A 191 -6.59 -9.16 -16.79
C THR A 191 -6.39 -8.37 -18.07
N TYR A 192 -5.82 -9.06 -19.03
CA TYR A 192 -5.63 -8.63 -20.40
C TYR A 192 -6.98 -8.17 -21.01
N VAL A 193 -7.22 -6.85 -21.04
CA VAL A 193 -8.43 -6.21 -21.63
C VAL A 193 -8.30 -5.97 -23.13
N GLY A 194 -7.78 -6.96 -23.85
CA GLY A 194 -7.59 -6.88 -25.29
C GLY A 194 -8.86 -6.52 -26.05
N GLY A 195 -8.74 -5.56 -26.97
CA GLY A 195 -9.83 -5.15 -27.87
C GLY A 195 -10.76 -4.05 -27.35
N ASN A 196 -10.56 -3.54 -26.13
CA ASN A 196 -11.29 -2.34 -25.70
C ASN A 196 -10.78 -1.11 -26.47
N VAL A 197 -11.72 -0.45 -27.16
CA VAL A 197 -11.44 0.81 -27.85
C VAL A 197 -11.53 1.95 -26.83
N TYR A 198 -10.40 2.56 -26.55
CA TYR A 198 -10.26 3.72 -25.69
C TYR A 198 -10.31 5.02 -26.51
N TYR A 199 -11.05 6.02 -26.02
CA TYR A 199 -11.09 7.35 -26.63
C TYR A 199 -10.62 8.39 -25.61
N ASP A 200 -9.50 9.05 -25.91
CA ASP A 200 -8.88 10.04 -25.02
C ASP A 200 -9.38 11.48 -25.25
N GLY A 201 -10.39 11.65 -26.11
CA GLY A 201 -10.87 12.96 -26.57
C GLY A 201 -10.24 13.43 -27.88
N THR A 202 -9.16 12.79 -28.34
CA THR A 202 -8.46 13.11 -29.60
C THR A 202 -8.30 11.92 -30.55
N GLN A 203 -8.07 10.71 -30.05
CA GLN A 203 -7.83 9.50 -30.84
C GLN A 203 -8.50 8.28 -30.21
N PHE A 204 -8.86 7.31 -31.07
CA PHE A 204 -9.32 5.98 -30.65
C PHE A 204 -8.12 5.02 -30.67
N THR A 205 -7.93 4.24 -29.61
CA THR A 205 -6.85 3.24 -29.51
C THR A 205 -7.36 1.91 -28.99
N TYR A 206 -6.73 0.79 -29.35
CA TYR A 206 -6.97 -0.50 -28.70
C TYR A 206 -5.63 -1.18 -28.37
N VAL A 207 -5.63 -2.10 -27.40
CA VAL A 207 -4.45 -2.90 -27.05
C VAL A 207 -4.61 -4.31 -27.63
N ASP A 208 -3.60 -4.81 -28.33
CA ASP A 208 -3.58 -6.15 -28.94
C ASP A 208 -3.04 -7.24 -28.00
N GLN A 209 -3.11 -8.53 -28.41
CA GLN A 209 -2.81 -9.69 -27.55
C GLN A 209 -1.38 -9.69 -26.97
N ALA A 210 -0.47 -8.94 -27.58
CA ALA A 210 0.90 -8.79 -27.12
C ALA A 210 1.07 -7.64 -26.11
N GLY A 211 0.01 -6.85 -25.86
CA GLY A 211 0.05 -5.66 -25.01
C GLY A 211 0.38 -4.37 -25.78
N ASP A 212 0.46 -4.42 -27.11
CA ASP A 212 0.83 -3.27 -27.92
C ASP A 212 -0.39 -2.37 -28.19
N THR A 213 -0.19 -1.05 -28.08
CA THR A 213 -1.24 -0.06 -28.35
C THR A 213 -1.29 0.29 -29.84
N HIS A 214 -2.47 0.15 -30.44
CA HIS A 214 -2.76 0.48 -31.83
C HIS A 214 -3.73 1.66 -31.94
N VAL A 215 -3.46 2.57 -32.87
CA VAL A 215 -4.34 3.72 -33.14
C VAL A 215 -5.36 3.35 -34.23
N ILE A 216 -6.63 3.61 -33.98
CA ILE A 216 -7.70 3.50 -34.96
C ILE A 216 -7.85 4.87 -35.64
N ASN A 217 -7.30 4.99 -36.85
CA ASN A 217 -7.45 6.20 -37.65
C ASN A 217 -8.78 6.17 -38.41
N ILE A 218 -9.80 6.81 -37.83
CA ILE A 218 -11.13 6.92 -38.44
C ILE A 218 -11.06 7.59 -39.83
N LYS A 219 -10.12 8.52 -40.04
CA LYS A 219 -9.93 9.16 -41.35
C LYS A 219 -9.55 8.15 -42.42
N ASP A 220 -8.68 7.19 -42.11
CA ASP A 220 -8.24 6.17 -43.06
C ASP A 220 -9.36 5.18 -43.37
N ILE A 221 -10.19 4.84 -42.37
CA ILE A 221 -11.38 3.98 -42.56
C ILE A 221 -12.40 4.67 -43.46
N VAL A 222 -12.66 5.96 -43.23
CA VAL A 222 -13.58 6.75 -44.06
C VAL A 222 -13.03 6.84 -45.48
N GLN A 223 -11.77 7.25 -45.68
CA GLN A 223 -11.15 7.36 -47.01
C GLN A 223 -11.11 6.03 -47.78
N ALA A 224 -10.86 4.91 -47.10
CA ALA A 224 -10.83 3.60 -47.76
C ALA A 224 -12.21 3.12 -48.23
N ASN A 225 -13.29 3.71 -47.71
CA ASN A 225 -14.66 3.34 -48.02
C ASN A 225 -15.47 4.48 -48.64
N GLU A 226 -14.86 5.65 -48.89
CA GLU A 226 -15.48 6.75 -49.64
C GLU A 226 -15.68 6.34 -51.10
N THR A 227 -16.89 6.53 -51.60
CA THR A 227 -17.20 6.35 -53.02
C THR A 227 -16.91 7.64 -53.80
N ILE A 228 -16.00 7.57 -54.78
CA ILE A 228 -15.53 8.73 -55.55
C ILE A 228 -16.37 8.90 -56.83
N THR A 229 -17.06 10.03 -56.96
CA THR A 229 -17.65 10.46 -58.25
C THR A 229 -16.56 11.01 -59.18
N THR A 230 -16.64 10.72 -60.48
CA THR A 230 -15.70 11.26 -61.47
C THR A 230 -16.42 11.97 -62.60
N ILE A 231 -15.83 13.07 -63.09
CA ILE A 231 -16.20 13.73 -64.35
C ILE A 231 -14.95 13.73 -65.23
N VAL A 232 -15.03 13.05 -66.37
CA VAL A 232 -13.93 12.91 -67.32
C VAL A 232 -14.28 13.65 -68.60
N ASN A 233 -13.40 14.53 -69.07
CA ASN A 233 -13.53 15.18 -70.38
C ASN A 233 -13.21 14.17 -71.48
N ASN A 234 -14.12 13.99 -72.44
CA ASN A 234 -13.93 13.05 -73.55
C ASN A 234 -13.16 13.65 -74.74
N ASN A 235 -12.78 14.95 -74.66
CA ASN A 235 -12.09 15.72 -75.69
C ASN A 235 -12.86 15.87 -77.03
N ASP A 236 -14.17 15.67 -77.01
CA ASP A 236 -15.06 15.79 -78.17
C ASP A 236 -16.25 16.76 -77.94
N GLY A 237 -16.20 17.53 -76.85
CA GLY A 237 -17.29 18.41 -76.41
C GLY A 237 -18.24 17.77 -75.39
N THR A 238 -18.04 16.48 -75.06
CA THR A 238 -18.81 15.79 -74.02
C THR A 238 -17.98 15.46 -72.79
N TYR A 239 -18.65 15.29 -71.66
CA TYR A 239 -18.07 14.84 -70.39
C TYR A 239 -18.79 13.59 -69.90
N THR A 240 -18.03 12.61 -69.42
CA THR A 240 -18.58 11.40 -68.79
C THR A 240 -18.61 11.60 -67.27
N TYR A 241 -19.81 11.72 -66.71
CA TYR A 241 -20.03 11.62 -65.26
C TYR A 241 -20.18 10.14 -64.87
N THR A 242 -19.46 9.70 -63.84
CA THR A 242 -19.65 8.37 -63.23
C THR A 242 -20.03 8.58 -61.77
N ASN A 243 -21.20 8.09 -61.38
CA ASN A 243 -21.64 8.15 -59.99
C ASN A 243 -20.98 7.07 -59.13
N GLU A 244 -21.23 7.14 -57.83
CA GLU A 244 -20.73 6.27 -56.76
C GLU A 244 -21.14 4.80 -56.94
N ALA A 245 -22.22 4.54 -57.71
CA ALA A 245 -22.68 3.20 -58.06
C ALA A 245 -22.04 2.66 -59.37
N GLY A 246 -21.12 3.41 -59.98
CA GLY A 246 -20.48 3.06 -61.25
C GLY A 246 -21.36 3.28 -62.48
N VAL A 247 -22.50 3.94 -62.34
CA VAL A 247 -23.40 4.26 -63.45
C VAL A 247 -22.93 5.54 -64.13
N THR A 248 -22.78 5.49 -65.45
CA THR A 248 -22.28 6.61 -66.27
C THR A 248 -23.41 7.42 -66.91
N ALA A 249 -23.28 8.74 -66.94
CA ALA A 249 -24.10 9.66 -67.73
C ALA A 249 -23.21 10.56 -68.61
N ILE A 250 -23.61 10.78 -69.86
CA ILE A 250 -22.90 11.69 -70.78
C ILE A 250 -23.54 13.08 -70.66
N ILE A 251 -22.71 14.09 -70.40
CA ILE A 251 -23.08 15.50 -70.43
C ILE A 251 -22.54 16.07 -71.74
N ASP A 252 -23.42 16.51 -72.63
CA ASP A 252 -23.07 17.11 -73.92
C ASP A 252 -23.09 18.64 -73.80
N VAL A 253 -21.96 19.31 -74.03
CA VAL A 253 -21.91 20.78 -74.04
C VAL A 253 -22.15 21.24 -75.48
N PRO A 254 -23.28 21.91 -75.77
CA PRO A 254 -23.62 22.29 -77.14
C PRO A 254 -22.52 23.12 -77.80
N ALA A 255 -22.18 22.80 -79.05
CA ALA A 255 -21.15 23.49 -79.84
C ALA A 255 -21.37 25.02 -79.93
N SER A 256 -22.60 25.50 -79.76
CA SER A 256 -22.92 26.92 -79.70
C SER A 256 -22.24 27.66 -78.54
N VAL A 257 -22.05 27.00 -77.39
CA VAL A 257 -21.42 27.59 -76.20
C VAL A 257 -19.91 27.68 -76.38
N VAL A 258 -19.29 26.62 -76.92
CA VAL A 258 -17.84 26.59 -77.18
C VAL A 258 -17.44 27.65 -78.20
N ASN A 259 -18.21 27.78 -79.29
CA ASN A 259 -17.97 28.79 -80.31
C ASN A 259 -18.09 30.23 -79.79
N GLN A 260 -18.92 30.48 -78.78
CA GLN A 260 -19.09 31.81 -78.22
C GLN A 260 -17.85 32.29 -77.44
N PHE A 261 -17.14 31.40 -76.74
CA PHE A 261 -15.92 31.73 -76.02
C PHE A 261 -14.70 31.97 -76.93
N GLU A 262 -14.54 31.18 -78.00
CA GLU A 262 -13.46 31.41 -78.98
C GLU A 262 -13.58 32.77 -79.66
N ASN A 263 -14.81 33.18 -79.98
CA ASN A 263 -15.04 34.49 -80.61
C ASN A 263 -14.63 35.64 -79.67
N ILE A 264 -15.00 35.58 -78.39
CA ILE A 264 -14.64 36.63 -77.40
C ILE A 264 -13.12 36.74 -77.22
N TYR A 265 -12.39 35.61 -77.15
CA TYR A 265 -10.95 35.62 -77.00
C TYR A 265 -10.24 36.27 -78.21
N ASN A 266 -10.67 35.91 -79.42
CA ASN A 266 -10.10 36.43 -80.66
C ASN A 266 -10.35 37.93 -80.84
N ASP A 267 -11.49 38.44 -80.36
CA ASP A 267 -11.81 39.87 -80.41
C ASP A 267 -10.89 40.70 -79.49
N ILE A 268 -10.55 40.21 -78.29
CA ILE A 268 -9.72 40.94 -77.31
C ILE A 268 -8.24 41.01 -77.73
N VAL A 269 -7.66 39.90 -78.21
CA VAL A 269 -6.21 39.82 -78.47
C VAL A 269 -5.80 40.59 -79.73
N ASN A 270 -6.73 40.75 -80.68
CA ASN A 270 -6.48 41.43 -81.96
C ASN A 270 -7.07 42.85 -82.00
N GLU A 271 -7.47 43.39 -80.84
CA GLU A 271 -7.98 44.74 -80.75
C GLU A 271 -6.85 45.77 -80.94
N GLN A 272 -7.09 46.75 -81.82
CA GLN A 272 -6.15 47.81 -82.12
C GLN A 272 -6.11 48.83 -80.97
N ILE A 273 -4.92 49.15 -80.46
CA ILE A 273 -4.74 50.05 -79.31
C ILE A 273 -4.02 51.32 -79.75
N THR A 274 -4.56 52.50 -79.40
CA THR A 274 -3.91 53.80 -79.66
C THR A 274 -3.56 54.48 -78.34
N VAL A 275 -2.27 54.77 -78.12
CA VAL A 275 -1.77 55.50 -76.94
C VAL A 275 -0.90 56.65 -77.42
N GLY A 276 -1.23 57.88 -77.02
CA GLY A 276 -0.41 59.07 -77.33
C GLY A 276 -0.26 59.39 -78.81
N GLY A 277 -1.21 58.97 -79.65
CA GLY A 277 -1.19 59.19 -81.10
C GLY A 277 -0.40 58.16 -81.92
N ALA A 278 0.22 57.17 -81.28
CA ALA A 278 0.77 55.99 -81.93
C ALA A 278 -0.23 54.82 -81.83
N THR A 279 -0.39 54.08 -82.91
CA THR A 279 -1.33 52.96 -83.02
C THR A 279 -0.54 51.65 -83.09
N TYR A 280 -0.92 50.71 -82.22
CA TYR A 280 -0.34 49.38 -82.09
C TYR A 280 -1.40 48.35 -82.48
N ASN A 281 -1.01 47.32 -83.22
CA ASN A 281 -1.94 46.32 -83.75
C ASN A 281 -2.28 45.24 -82.71
N SER A 282 -1.61 45.26 -81.57
CA SER A 282 -1.92 44.44 -80.40
C SER A 282 -1.38 45.07 -79.12
N PHE A 283 -1.84 44.57 -77.97
CA PHE A 283 -1.32 44.93 -76.66
C PHE A 283 0.17 44.59 -76.47
N GLU A 284 0.63 43.51 -77.09
CA GLU A 284 2.01 43.02 -76.98
C GLU A 284 3.03 43.99 -77.63
N GLU A 285 2.65 44.60 -78.75
CA GLU A 285 3.50 45.53 -79.51
C GLU A 285 3.81 46.80 -78.70
N TYR A 286 2.81 47.31 -77.96
CA TYR A 286 2.95 48.48 -77.09
C TYR A 286 3.97 48.25 -75.95
N LEU A 287 3.91 47.11 -75.27
CA LEU A 287 4.78 46.79 -74.12
C LEU A 287 6.27 46.72 -74.50
N THR A 288 6.58 46.19 -75.67
CA THR A 288 7.96 46.01 -76.15
C THR A 288 8.70 47.34 -76.35
N THR A 289 7.95 48.40 -76.69
CA THR A 289 8.54 49.71 -77.01
C THR A 289 9.01 50.44 -75.76
N ILE A 290 8.24 50.38 -74.67
CA ILE A 290 8.56 51.05 -73.40
C ILE A 290 9.81 50.46 -72.74
N ALA A 291 10.05 49.16 -72.90
CA ALA A 291 11.18 48.47 -72.27
C ALA A 291 12.56 48.92 -72.79
N ASN A 292 12.65 49.37 -74.05
CA ASN A 292 13.93 49.68 -74.69
C ASN A 292 14.49 51.08 -74.36
N ASP A 293 13.65 52.05 -74.02
CA ASP A 293 14.09 53.45 -73.85
C ASP A 293 14.79 53.75 -72.51
N ALA A 294 14.83 52.81 -71.55
CA ALA A 294 15.26 53.08 -70.16
C ALA A 294 16.76 52.80 -69.84
N ILE A 295 17.63 52.40 -70.79
CA ILE A 295 18.91 51.71 -70.49
C ILE A 295 20.18 52.32 -71.16
N ASN A 296 20.50 53.61 -70.96
CA ASN A 296 21.80 54.20 -71.40
C ASN A 296 22.60 54.87 -70.26
N ILE A 297 23.87 54.49 -70.04
CA ILE A 297 24.80 55.01 -68.99
C ILE A 297 26.10 55.57 -69.65
N GLY A 298 26.57 56.78 -69.29
CA GLY A 298 27.80 57.41 -69.84
C GLY A 298 29.04 57.37 -68.91
N GLY A 299 30.26 57.35 -69.47
CA GLY A 299 31.55 57.26 -68.75
C GLY A 299 32.09 58.55 -68.09
N SER A 300 33.26 58.47 -67.41
CA SER A 300 33.87 59.60 -66.64
C SER A 300 35.42 59.73 -66.81
N ALA A 301 36.04 60.67 -66.09
CA ALA A 301 37.48 60.91 -66.12
C ALA A 301 38.32 59.75 -65.54
N PHE A 302 37.73 58.89 -64.70
CA PHE A 302 38.40 57.76 -64.05
C PHE A 302 37.88 56.40 -64.51
N ILE A 303 36.75 56.38 -65.23
CA ILE A 303 36.04 55.17 -65.65
C ILE A 303 35.74 55.26 -67.15
N ASP A 304 36.16 54.25 -67.92
CA ASP A 304 35.67 54.05 -69.28
C ASP A 304 34.46 53.11 -69.27
N VAL A 305 33.45 53.46 -70.06
CA VAL A 305 32.27 52.63 -70.32
C VAL A 305 32.21 52.40 -71.83
N THR A 306 32.24 51.14 -72.23
CA THR A 306 32.16 50.69 -73.63
C THR A 306 31.07 49.61 -73.76
N GLY A 307 30.63 49.30 -74.98
CA GLY A 307 29.50 48.38 -75.23
C GLY A 307 28.13 49.07 -75.18
N THR A 308 27.13 48.42 -75.76
CA THR A 308 25.78 48.99 -75.98
C THR A 308 24.73 48.54 -74.98
N GLY A 309 25.09 47.65 -74.04
CA GLY A 309 24.18 47.16 -72.99
C GLY A 309 23.24 46.04 -73.41
N THR A 310 23.45 45.45 -74.59
CA THR A 310 22.69 44.28 -75.07
C THR A 310 23.32 42.97 -74.57
N ALA A 311 22.57 41.86 -74.59
CA ALA A 311 23.12 40.55 -74.19
C ALA A 311 24.32 40.10 -75.07
N ALA A 312 24.39 40.58 -76.32
CA ALA A 312 25.49 40.29 -77.24
C ALA A 312 26.68 41.26 -77.10
N ASP A 313 26.45 42.47 -76.57
CA ASP A 313 27.46 43.50 -76.34
C ASP A 313 27.16 44.25 -75.02
N PRO A 314 27.43 43.60 -73.87
CA PRO A 314 27.13 44.15 -72.56
C PRO A 314 27.98 45.39 -72.28
N TYR A 315 27.49 46.30 -71.42
CA TYR A 315 28.32 47.41 -70.95
C TYR A 315 29.57 46.87 -70.23
N GLN A 316 30.74 47.21 -70.75
CA GLN A 316 32.02 46.97 -70.11
C GLN A 316 32.52 48.25 -69.46
N VAL A 317 32.62 48.21 -68.14
CA VAL A 317 33.07 49.31 -67.30
C VAL A 317 34.45 48.98 -66.75
N SER A 318 35.43 49.84 -66.99
CA SER A 318 36.80 49.67 -66.47
C SER A 318 37.32 50.96 -65.85
N ILE A 319 38.15 50.81 -64.82
CA ILE A 319 38.87 51.94 -64.22
C ILE A 319 40.11 52.21 -65.08
N LYS A 320 40.34 53.48 -65.42
CA LYS A 320 41.52 53.91 -66.16
C LYS A 320 42.78 53.64 -65.33
N GLU A 321 43.79 53.03 -65.94
CA GLU A 321 45.03 52.66 -65.25
C GLU A 321 45.77 53.89 -64.72
N GLY A 322 46.20 53.82 -63.45
CA GLY A 322 47.03 54.83 -62.80
C GLY A 322 48.52 54.66 -63.09
N ALA A 323 49.36 55.53 -62.51
CA ALA A 323 50.81 55.37 -62.60
C ALA A 323 51.32 54.17 -61.78
N ALA A 324 52.46 53.59 -62.16
CA ALA A 324 53.05 52.46 -61.43
C ALA A 324 53.29 52.80 -59.94
N ASN A 325 52.98 51.84 -59.04
CA ASN A 325 53.04 51.99 -57.58
C ASN A 325 52.11 53.07 -56.99
N SER A 326 51.08 53.45 -57.73
CA SER A 326 49.98 54.27 -57.21
C SER A 326 48.73 53.44 -56.96
N MET A 327 47.91 53.89 -56.02
CA MET A 327 46.60 53.34 -55.69
C MET A 327 45.57 54.46 -55.76
N LEU A 328 44.40 54.18 -56.34
CA LEU A 328 43.30 55.13 -56.39
C LEU A 328 42.71 55.19 -54.98
N ILE A 329 42.92 56.31 -54.31
CA ILE A 329 42.44 56.56 -52.96
C ILE A 329 41.40 57.68 -52.99
N THR A 330 40.61 57.74 -51.92
CA THR A 330 39.87 58.95 -51.61
C THR A 330 40.72 59.77 -50.65
N ASN A 331 41.06 60.99 -51.04
CA ASN A 331 41.84 61.87 -50.19
C ASN A 331 40.99 62.42 -49.02
N ALA A 332 41.63 63.14 -48.09
CA ALA A 332 40.94 63.72 -46.94
C ALA A 332 39.82 64.72 -47.31
N ALA A 333 39.78 65.23 -48.55
CA ALA A 333 38.73 66.10 -49.06
C ALA A 333 37.55 65.34 -49.70
N GLY A 334 37.60 64.00 -49.73
CA GLY A 334 36.55 63.16 -50.32
C GLY A 334 36.66 63.00 -51.83
N ASN A 335 37.74 63.50 -52.46
CA ASN A 335 37.97 63.37 -53.89
C ASN A 335 38.77 62.11 -54.19
N VAL A 336 38.41 61.46 -55.30
CA VAL A 336 39.12 60.28 -55.81
C VAL A 336 40.38 60.74 -56.56
N GLU A 337 41.54 60.25 -56.14
CA GLU A 337 42.85 60.59 -56.72
C GLU A 337 43.83 59.41 -56.64
N TRP A 338 44.87 59.40 -57.48
CA TRP A 338 45.94 58.40 -57.40
C TRP A 338 47.03 58.85 -56.41
N ALA A 339 47.33 58.03 -55.39
CA ALA A 339 48.40 58.28 -54.42
C ALA A 339 49.43 57.14 -54.37
N SER A 340 50.70 57.44 -54.06
CA SER A 340 51.75 56.42 -53.99
C SER A 340 51.68 55.55 -52.74
N LEU A 341 51.99 54.25 -52.87
CA LEU A 341 51.92 53.29 -51.76
C LEU A 341 52.88 53.64 -50.60
N SER A 342 54.03 54.25 -50.91
CA SER A 342 55.06 54.65 -49.92
C SER A 342 54.59 55.77 -48.98
N THR A 343 53.76 56.69 -49.45
CA THR A 343 53.17 57.77 -48.66
C THR A 343 52.11 57.25 -47.69
N ILE A 344 51.40 56.19 -48.05
CA ILE A 344 50.35 55.58 -47.22
C ILE A 344 50.97 54.87 -46.00
N VAL A 345 52.05 54.11 -46.22
CA VAL A 345 52.69 53.32 -45.15
C VAL A 345 53.41 54.19 -44.12
N LYS A 346 54.06 55.27 -44.53
CA LYS A 346 54.83 56.15 -43.62
C LYS A 346 53.96 56.94 -42.62
N ALA A 347 52.67 57.07 -42.87
CA ALA A 347 51.80 57.87 -42.02
C ALA A 347 51.40 57.15 -40.70
N ASN A 348 51.62 55.84 -40.57
CA ASN A 348 50.84 55.01 -39.63
C ASN A 348 51.60 54.04 -38.67
N GLU A 349 52.92 54.13 -38.41
CA GLU A 349 53.62 53.22 -37.46
C GLU A 349 54.49 53.91 -36.37
N THR A 350 54.50 53.37 -35.13
CA THR A 350 55.47 53.67 -34.01
C THR A 350 55.63 52.50 -32.99
N ILE A 351 56.87 52.18 -32.49
CA ILE A 351 57.20 51.09 -31.51
C ILE A 351 58.41 51.46 -30.57
N THR A 352 58.38 51.08 -29.26
CA THR A 352 59.51 51.07 -28.27
C THR A 352 60.10 49.67 -28.00
N THR A 353 61.38 49.53 -27.59
CA THR A 353 62.00 48.20 -27.30
C THR A 353 62.93 48.14 -26.08
N ILE A 354 62.95 47.01 -25.35
CA ILE A 354 63.99 46.62 -24.38
C ILE A 354 64.61 45.31 -24.85
N VAL A 355 65.93 45.24 -24.88
CA VAL A 355 66.70 44.07 -25.35
C VAL A 355 67.65 43.61 -24.26
N ASN A 356 67.59 42.32 -23.91
CA ASN A 356 68.58 41.66 -23.05
C ASN A 356 69.88 41.48 -23.84
N ASN A 357 71.01 41.95 -23.30
CA ASN A 357 72.30 41.85 -23.96
C ASN A 357 72.98 40.48 -23.72
N ASN A 358 72.37 39.60 -22.92
CA ASN A 358 72.86 38.26 -22.56
C ASN A 358 74.25 38.26 -21.89
N ASP A 359 74.65 39.39 -21.30
CA ASP A 359 75.93 39.58 -20.60
C ASP A 359 75.76 40.10 -19.16
N GLY A 360 74.53 40.08 -18.64
CA GLY A 360 74.17 40.65 -17.34
C GLY A 360 73.62 42.07 -17.43
N THR A 361 73.55 42.67 -18.62
CA THR A 361 72.97 43.99 -18.86
C THR A 361 71.77 43.97 -19.82
N TYR A 362 70.94 45.02 -19.76
CA TYR A 362 69.79 45.24 -20.65
C TYR A 362 69.85 46.63 -21.29
N THR A 363 69.47 46.73 -22.57
CA THR A 363 69.38 47.99 -23.31
C THR A 363 67.93 48.40 -23.52
N TYR A 364 67.51 49.55 -23.00
CA TYR A 364 66.22 50.17 -23.26
C TYR A 364 66.32 51.20 -24.38
N THR A 365 65.37 51.23 -25.32
CA THR A 365 65.23 52.23 -26.40
C THR A 365 63.81 52.83 -26.42
N ASN A 366 63.70 54.14 -26.30
CA ASN A 366 62.40 54.82 -26.29
C ASN A 366 61.87 55.15 -27.71
N GLU A 367 60.63 55.64 -27.81
CA GLU A 367 59.92 55.98 -29.06
C GLU A 367 60.63 57.03 -29.91
N ALA A 368 61.53 57.82 -29.30
CA ALA A 368 62.36 58.82 -29.95
C ALA A 368 63.74 58.28 -30.36
N GLY A 369 64.03 57.01 -30.12
CA GLY A 369 65.27 56.32 -30.49
C GLY A 369 66.44 56.48 -29.51
N ALA A 370 66.23 57.03 -28.31
CA ALA A 370 67.29 57.19 -27.31
C ALA A 370 67.48 55.91 -26.47
N THR A 371 68.74 55.53 -26.21
CA THR A 371 69.09 54.27 -25.51
C THR A 371 69.72 54.47 -24.12
N ALA A 372 69.49 53.51 -23.21
CA ALA A 372 70.12 53.42 -21.88
C ALA A 372 70.47 51.97 -21.48
N ILE A 373 71.61 51.76 -20.81
CA ILE A 373 72.06 50.44 -20.33
C ILE A 373 71.77 50.27 -18.83
N ILE A 374 71.22 49.12 -18.46
CA ILE A 374 70.90 48.70 -17.09
C ILE A 374 71.79 47.48 -16.77
N ASP A 375 72.65 47.55 -15.75
CA ASP A 375 73.60 46.48 -15.37
C ASP A 375 73.22 45.83 -14.02
N VAL A 376 73.08 44.51 -14.00
CA VAL A 376 72.76 43.70 -12.81
C VAL A 376 73.97 42.84 -12.43
N PRO A 377 74.62 43.06 -11.27
CA PRO A 377 75.86 42.37 -10.92
C PRO A 377 75.69 40.84 -10.83
N ALA A 378 76.59 40.10 -11.49
CA ALA A 378 76.58 38.63 -11.53
C ALA A 378 76.67 37.95 -10.14
N SER A 379 77.21 38.64 -9.13
CA SER A 379 77.21 38.16 -7.74
C SER A 379 75.81 38.04 -7.16
N VAL A 380 74.88 38.90 -7.56
CA VAL A 380 73.49 38.86 -7.11
C VAL A 380 72.77 37.67 -7.75
N VAL A 381 72.97 37.46 -9.06
CA VAL A 381 72.37 36.35 -9.81
C VAL A 381 72.84 34.99 -9.26
N ASN A 382 74.16 34.81 -9.09
CA ASN A 382 74.72 33.56 -8.59
C ASN A 382 74.37 33.29 -7.11
N GLN A 383 74.23 34.33 -6.30
CA GLN A 383 73.88 34.16 -4.88
C GLN A 383 72.42 33.72 -4.71
N PHE A 384 71.51 34.19 -5.57
CA PHE A 384 70.12 33.72 -5.58
C PHE A 384 69.99 32.29 -6.09
N GLU A 385 70.69 31.90 -7.15
CA GLU A 385 70.63 30.52 -7.66
C GLU A 385 71.23 29.49 -6.69
N ASN A 386 72.35 29.81 -6.02
CA ASN A 386 72.97 28.88 -5.08
C ASN A 386 72.14 28.70 -3.79
N ILE A 387 71.58 29.79 -3.23
CA ILE A 387 70.72 29.70 -2.04
C ILE A 387 69.46 28.88 -2.33
N TYR A 388 68.88 29.04 -3.53
CA TYR A 388 67.71 28.28 -3.93
C TYR A 388 68.02 26.78 -4.10
N ASN A 389 69.12 26.43 -4.77
CA ASN A 389 69.48 25.03 -5.02
C ASN A 389 69.93 24.28 -3.75
N ASP A 390 70.59 24.96 -2.81
CA ASP A 390 71.03 24.34 -1.55
C ASP A 390 69.85 24.02 -0.62
N ILE A 391 68.84 24.90 -0.53
CA ILE A 391 67.67 24.68 0.35
C ILE A 391 66.73 23.60 -0.20
N VAL A 392 66.53 23.55 -1.52
CA VAL A 392 65.55 22.64 -2.13
C VAL A 392 66.07 21.20 -2.21
N ASN A 393 67.38 20.99 -2.28
CA ASN A 393 67.98 19.65 -2.47
C ASN A 393 68.70 19.11 -1.22
N GLU A 394 68.50 19.72 -0.05
CA GLU A 394 69.10 19.23 1.19
C GLU A 394 68.39 17.94 1.67
N GLN A 395 69.19 16.92 2.00
CA GLN A 395 68.68 15.64 2.49
C GLN A 395 68.23 15.78 3.95
N ILE A 396 67.01 15.35 4.25
CA ILE A 396 66.40 15.49 5.58
C ILE A 396 66.10 14.11 6.16
N THR A 397 66.46 13.87 7.41
CA THR A 397 66.12 12.63 8.13
C THR A 397 65.24 12.96 9.32
N VAL A 398 64.05 12.35 9.36
CA VAL A 398 63.10 12.47 10.48
C VAL A 398 62.64 11.06 10.85
N ASP A 399 62.77 10.72 12.13
CA ASP A 399 62.35 9.43 12.72
C ASP A 399 62.86 8.17 11.98
N GLY A 400 64.07 8.25 11.42
CA GLY A 400 64.74 7.12 10.76
C GLY A 400 64.42 6.93 9.28
N ALA A 401 63.51 7.73 8.71
CA ALA A 401 63.27 7.80 7.27
C ALA A 401 64.07 8.97 6.65
N THR A 402 64.62 8.76 5.45
CA THR A 402 65.48 9.73 4.76
C THR A 402 64.81 10.21 3.49
N TYR A 403 64.71 11.53 3.33
CA TYR A 403 64.07 12.21 2.19
C TYR A 403 65.12 13.03 1.44
N ASN A 404 65.06 13.04 0.11
CA ASN A 404 66.08 13.65 -0.74
C ASN A 404 65.89 15.17 -0.93
N SER A 405 64.74 15.70 -0.49
CA SER A 405 64.44 17.14 -0.49
C SER A 405 63.43 17.50 0.60
N PHE A 406 63.39 18.79 0.96
CA PHE A 406 62.35 19.36 1.82
C PHE A 406 60.94 19.19 1.21
N GLU A 407 60.83 19.28 -0.12
CA GLU A 407 59.59 19.11 -0.87
C GLU A 407 59.02 17.68 -0.73
N GLU A 408 59.90 16.66 -0.77
CA GLU A 408 59.53 15.24 -0.64
C GLU A 408 59.01 14.92 0.79
N TYR A 409 59.67 15.47 1.81
CA TYR A 409 59.25 15.34 3.21
C TYR A 409 57.88 16.01 3.46
N LEU A 410 57.68 17.24 2.99
CA LEU A 410 56.41 17.98 3.11
C LEU A 410 55.24 17.27 2.42
N THR A 411 55.47 16.73 1.22
CA THR A 411 54.46 15.99 0.47
C THR A 411 54.03 14.72 1.21
N THR A 412 54.93 14.08 1.94
CA THR A 412 54.63 12.86 2.70
C THR A 412 53.77 13.18 3.94
N ILE A 413 54.15 14.19 4.74
CA ILE A 413 53.40 14.55 5.95
C ILE A 413 52.02 15.13 5.62
N ALA A 414 51.92 15.93 4.55
CA ALA A 414 50.65 16.52 4.13
C ALA A 414 49.64 15.45 3.68
N ASN A 415 50.10 14.34 3.11
CA ASN A 415 49.23 13.22 2.70
C ASN A 415 48.86 12.29 3.87
N ASP A 416 49.77 12.09 4.83
CA ASP A 416 49.55 11.18 5.96
C ASP A 416 48.67 11.80 7.07
N ALA A 417 48.68 13.12 7.25
CA ALA A 417 47.97 13.79 8.35
C ALA A 417 46.47 14.07 8.10
N VAL A 418 45.96 13.87 6.87
CA VAL A 418 44.61 14.34 6.47
C VAL A 418 43.62 13.20 6.25
N ASN A 419 44.05 11.98 5.91
CA ASN A 419 43.11 10.91 5.53
C ASN A 419 42.44 10.20 6.73
N ILE A 420 41.16 10.52 6.98
CA ILE A 420 40.28 9.64 7.76
C ILE A 420 39.92 8.44 6.87
N GLY A 421 40.60 7.31 7.07
CA GLY A 421 40.26 6.07 6.39
C GLY A 421 38.86 5.58 6.78
N GLY A 422 38.02 5.27 5.79
CA GLY A 422 36.77 4.55 6.02
C GLY A 422 37.00 3.19 6.67
N SER A 423 35.93 2.60 7.20
CA SER A 423 35.98 1.25 7.78
C SER A 423 35.07 0.29 7.00
N ALA A 424 34.96 -0.95 7.48
CA ALA A 424 33.97 -1.89 6.94
C ALA A 424 32.52 -1.39 7.10
N PHE A 425 32.24 -0.48 8.04
CA PHE A 425 30.90 -0.01 8.39
C PHE A 425 30.67 1.49 8.16
N ILE A 426 31.73 2.26 7.89
CA ILE A 426 31.69 3.71 7.71
C ILE A 426 32.30 4.05 6.36
N ASP A 427 31.54 4.76 5.53
CA ASP A 427 32.06 5.44 4.35
C ASP A 427 32.51 6.84 4.72
N VAL A 428 33.69 7.20 4.22
CA VAL A 428 34.22 8.56 4.29
C VAL A 428 34.49 8.99 2.86
N THR A 429 33.77 10.00 2.41
CA THR A 429 33.93 10.61 1.08
C THR A 429 34.31 12.08 1.23
N GLY A 430 34.77 12.70 0.14
CA GLY A 430 35.34 14.05 0.18
C GLY A 430 36.84 14.05 0.52
N THR A 431 37.52 15.12 0.13
CA THR A 431 38.98 15.27 0.24
C THR A 431 39.43 15.96 1.53
N GLY A 432 38.48 16.37 2.39
CA GLY A 432 38.78 17.08 3.64
C GLY A 432 39.15 18.55 3.44
N THR A 433 38.98 19.09 2.23
CA THR A 433 39.26 20.50 1.93
C THR A 433 38.06 21.39 2.26
N ALA A 434 38.27 22.70 2.42
CA ALA A 434 37.17 23.64 2.69
C ALA A 434 36.11 23.69 1.56
N ALA A 435 36.49 23.32 0.33
CA ALA A 435 35.59 23.21 -0.81
C ALA A 435 34.92 21.83 -0.93
N ASP A 436 35.49 20.79 -0.31
CA ASP A 436 35.02 19.41 -0.34
C ASP A 436 35.28 18.72 1.02
N PRO A 437 34.46 19.04 2.04
CA PRO A 437 34.63 18.53 3.40
C PRO A 437 34.41 17.02 3.47
N TYR A 438 35.00 16.36 4.47
CA TYR A 438 34.72 14.95 4.72
C TYR A 438 33.23 14.73 5.02
N GLN A 439 32.59 13.89 4.20
CA GLN A 439 31.24 13.38 4.38
C GLN A 439 31.36 11.96 4.95
N VAL A 440 30.93 11.81 6.21
CA VAL A 440 30.97 10.53 6.93
C VAL A 440 29.56 9.97 7.01
N SER A 441 29.35 8.78 6.47
CA SER A 441 28.08 8.05 6.54
C SER A 441 28.30 6.62 7.01
N ILE A 442 27.27 6.03 7.62
CA ILE A 442 27.26 4.59 7.89
C ILE A 442 26.90 3.91 6.57
N LYS A 443 27.68 2.88 6.20
CA LYS A 443 27.39 2.04 5.03
C LYS A 443 26.00 1.42 5.18
N GLU A 444 25.21 1.42 4.11
CA GLU A 444 23.89 0.79 4.14
C GLU A 444 24.02 -0.71 4.41
N GLY A 445 23.28 -1.20 5.42
CA GLY A 445 23.16 -2.63 5.71
C GLY A 445 22.19 -3.31 4.74
N ALA A 446 22.02 -4.63 4.87
CA ALA A 446 20.94 -5.32 4.16
C ALA A 446 19.56 -4.80 4.60
N ALA A 447 18.54 -4.90 3.74
CA ALA A 447 17.17 -4.55 4.10
C ALA A 447 16.73 -5.27 5.40
N ASN A 448 16.04 -4.53 6.27
CA ASN A 448 15.63 -5.00 7.60
C ASN A 448 16.80 -5.45 8.50
N SER A 449 17.94 -4.78 8.43
CA SER A 449 19.07 -4.99 9.36
C SER A 449 19.37 -3.73 10.17
N MET A 450 19.94 -3.92 11.36
CA MET A 450 20.35 -2.85 12.26
C MET A 450 21.79 -3.10 12.72
N LEU A 451 22.60 -2.04 12.79
CA LEU A 451 23.97 -2.12 13.28
C LEU A 451 23.94 -2.21 14.81
N ILE A 452 24.44 -3.31 15.36
CA ILE A 452 24.44 -3.60 16.80
C ILE A 452 25.86 -3.80 17.32
N THR A 453 26.03 -3.72 18.65
CA THR A 453 27.23 -4.20 19.32
C THR A 453 26.94 -5.56 19.92
N ASN A 454 27.70 -6.59 19.50
CA ASN A 454 27.50 -7.94 19.98
C ASN A 454 28.05 -8.13 21.41
N ALA A 455 27.80 -9.30 22.01
CA ALA A 455 28.23 -9.61 23.38
C ALA A 455 29.76 -9.58 23.60
N ALA A 456 30.55 -9.63 22.52
CA ALA A 456 32.01 -9.50 22.57
C ALA A 456 32.49 -8.03 22.46
N GLY A 457 31.57 -7.07 22.30
CA GLY A 457 31.88 -5.65 22.13
C GLY A 457 32.20 -5.23 20.70
N ASN A 458 32.00 -6.11 19.72
CA ASN A 458 32.27 -5.82 18.31
C ASN A 458 31.01 -5.30 17.61
N VAL A 459 31.19 -4.39 16.65
CA VAL A 459 30.10 -3.84 15.83
C VAL A 459 29.80 -4.78 14.66
N GLU A 460 28.52 -5.11 14.45
CA GLU A 460 28.06 -5.99 13.36
C GLU A 460 26.64 -5.62 12.88
N TRP A 461 26.31 -5.99 11.65
CA TRP A 461 24.92 -5.91 11.15
C TRP A 461 24.13 -7.15 11.58
N ALA A 462 23.02 -6.95 12.27
CA ALA A 462 22.10 -8.03 12.64
C ALA A 462 20.72 -7.81 11.99
N SER A 463 20.08 -8.88 11.53
CA SER A 463 18.73 -8.75 10.97
C SER A 463 17.72 -8.42 12.07
N LEU A 464 16.73 -7.60 11.74
CA LEU A 464 15.65 -7.23 12.64
C LEU A 464 14.89 -8.49 13.10
N SER A 465 14.76 -9.50 12.23
CA SER A 465 14.17 -10.78 12.60
C SER A 465 14.96 -11.53 13.68
N THR A 466 16.29 -11.43 13.68
CA THR A 466 17.14 -12.08 14.68
C THR A 466 17.09 -11.34 16.01
N ILE A 467 17.07 -10.01 15.95
CA ILE A 467 16.95 -9.12 17.11
C ILE A 467 15.58 -9.32 17.79
N VAL A 468 14.52 -9.39 16.98
CA VAL A 468 13.15 -9.63 17.44
C VAL A 468 13.03 -11.05 18.01
N LYS A 469 13.51 -12.10 17.33
CA LYS A 469 13.50 -13.48 17.86
C LYS A 469 14.24 -13.65 19.19
N ALA A 470 15.33 -12.90 19.40
CA ALA A 470 16.07 -12.93 20.66
C ALA A 470 15.31 -12.28 21.83
N ASN A 471 14.34 -11.41 21.53
CA ASN A 471 13.58 -10.62 22.50
C ASN A 471 12.06 -10.89 22.47
N GLU A 472 11.58 -11.80 21.62
CA GLU A 472 10.17 -12.19 21.53
C GLU A 472 9.80 -13.08 22.72
N THR A 473 8.79 -12.66 23.47
CA THR A 473 8.17 -13.46 24.53
C THR A 473 6.89 -14.09 23.99
N ILE A 474 6.96 -15.36 23.58
CA ILE A 474 5.80 -16.09 23.05
C ILE A 474 5.14 -16.89 24.17
N THR A 475 3.90 -16.55 24.52
CA THR A 475 3.00 -17.41 25.29
C THR A 475 2.36 -18.44 24.37
N THR A 476 2.35 -19.72 24.76
CA THR A 476 1.75 -20.79 23.94
C THR A 476 0.55 -21.41 24.65
N ILE A 477 -0.49 -21.74 23.88
CA ILE A 477 -1.62 -22.56 24.33
C ILE A 477 -1.69 -23.75 23.39
N VAL A 478 -1.53 -24.96 23.93
CA VAL A 478 -1.53 -26.22 23.18
C VAL A 478 -2.78 -27.02 23.54
N ASN A 479 -3.56 -27.42 22.54
CA ASN A 479 -4.67 -28.36 22.73
C ASN A 479 -4.12 -29.78 22.94
N ASN A 480 -4.52 -30.43 24.03
CA ASN A 480 -4.06 -31.79 24.37
C ASN A 480 -4.93 -32.89 23.71
N ASN A 481 -5.96 -32.52 22.93
CA ASN A 481 -6.90 -33.42 22.26
C ASN A 481 -7.71 -34.33 23.21
N ASP A 482 -7.82 -33.94 24.49
CA ASP A 482 -8.55 -34.67 25.53
C ASP A 482 -9.55 -33.79 26.30
N GLY A 483 -9.84 -32.58 25.79
CA GLY A 483 -10.68 -31.58 26.45
C GLY A 483 -9.90 -30.58 27.32
N THR A 484 -8.58 -30.75 27.45
CA THR A 484 -7.71 -29.82 28.18
C THR A 484 -6.76 -29.06 27.26
N TYR A 485 -6.35 -27.86 27.71
CA TYR A 485 -5.36 -27.03 27.05
C TYR A 485 -4.19 -26.74 27.99
N THR A 486 -2.97 -26.84 27.47
CA THR A 486 -1.75 -26.48 28.19
C THR A 486 -1.35 -25.06 27.84
N TYR A 487 -1.54 -24.13 28.76
CA TYR A 487 -0.98 -22.78 28.69
C TYR A 487 0.47 -22.81 29.19
N THR A 488 1.40 -22.19 28.45
CA THR A 488 2.78 -21.96 28.88
C THR A 488 3.07 -20.46 28.86
N ASN A 489 3.45 -19.92 30.02
CA ASN A 489 3.81 -18.51 30.13
C ASN A 489 5.24 -18.24 29.63
N GLU A 490 5.61 -16.96 29.59
CA GLU A 490 6.90 -16.47 29.08
C GLU A 490 8.12 -17.00 29.88
N ALA A 491 7.89 -17.44 31.12
CA ALA A 491 8.89 -18.03 32.01
C ALA A 491 8.97 -19.56 31.90
N GLY A 492 8.19 -20.19 31.01
CA GLY A 492 8.12 -21.63 30.82
C GLY A 492 7.25 -22.37 31.85
N ALA A 493 6.52 -21.66 32.71
CA ALA A 493 5.59 -22.28 33.66
C ALA A 493 4.30 -22.66 32.94
N THR A 494 3.83 -23.89 33.18
CA THR A 494 2.63 -24.43 32.54
C THR A 494 1.43 -24.45 33.47
N ALA A 495 0.23 -24.23 32.90
CA ALA A 495 -1.05 -24.40 33.58
C ALA A 495 -2.01 -25.19 32.66
N ILE A 496 -2.75 -26.13 33.26
CA ILE A 496 -3.77 -26.90 32.55
C ILE A 496 -5.11 -26.18 32.71
N ILE A 497 -5.73 -25.87 31.58
CA ILE A 497 -7.09 -25.33 31.48
C ILE A 497 -7.99 -26.50 31.09
N ASP A 498 -8.86 -26.91 32.00
CA ASP A 498 -9.87 -27.95 31.76
C ASP A 498 -11.16 -27.28 31.30
N VAL A 499 -11.54 -27.52 30.05
CA VAL A 499 -12.80 -26.99 29.49
C VAL A 499 -13.87 -28.05 29.68
N PRO A 500 -14.94 -27.79 30.48
CA PRO A 500 -15.97 -28.77 30.75
C PRO A 500 -16.55 -29.35 29.47
N ALA A 501 -16.71 -30.67 29.42
CA ALA A 501 -17.29 -31.37 28.26
C ALA A 501 -18.67 -30.83 27.85
N SER A 502 -19.42 -30.21 28.77
CA SER A 502 -20.68 -29.54 28.47
C SER A 502 -20.52 -28.29 27.60
N VAL A 503 -19.41 -27.55 27.76
CA VAL A 503 -19.07 -26.37 26.94
C VAL A 503 -18.59 -26.82 25.56
N VAL A 504 -17.74 -27.84 25.50
CA VAL A 504 -17.29 -28.45 24.22
C VAL A 504 -18.48 -28.99 23.45
N ASN A 505 -19.37 -29.75 24.10
CA ASN A 505 -20.59 -30.26 23.48
C ASN A 505 -21.56 -29.14 23.09
N GLN A 506 -21.66 -28.05 23.85
CA GLN A 506 -22.47 -26.89 23.45
C GLN A 506 -21.91 -26.23 22.18
N PHE A 507 -20.60 -26.03 22.09
CA PHE A 507 -19.97 -25.47 20.91
C PHE A 507 -20.08 -26.40 19.69
N GLU A 508 -19.86 -27.70 19.86
CA GLU A 508 -20.09 -28.71 18.82
C GLU A 508 -21.55 -28.75 18.38
N ASN A 509 -22.51 -28.70 19.30
CA ASN A 509 -23.93 -28.66 18.94
C ASN A 509 -24.29 -27.36 18.22
N ILE A 510 -23.81 -26.20 18.67
CA ILE A 510 -24.03 -24.91 18.00
C ILE A 510 -23.38 -24.91 16.61
N TYR A 511 -22.16 -25.42 16.49
CA TYR A 511 -21.47 -25.55 15.21
C TYR A 511 -22.23 -26.48 14.25
N ASN A 512 -22.64 -27.66 14.73
CA ASN A 512 -23.41 -28.61 13.92
C ASN A 512 -24.81 -28.09 13.58
N ASP A 513 -25.46 -27.35 14.48
CA ASP A 513 -26.74 -26.70 14.22
C ASP A 513 -26.59 -25.61 13.15
N ILE A 514 -25.58 -24.73 13.24
CA ILE A 514 -25.33 -23.67 12.26
C ILE A 514 -24.93 -24.24 10.89
N VAL A 515 -24.02 -25.23 10.87
CA VAL A 515 -23.51 -25.80 9.62
C VAL A 515 -24.61 -26.58 8.90
N ASN A 516 -25.47 -27.30 9.61
CA ASN A 516 -26.53 -28.12 9.02
C ASN A 516 -27.91 -27.44 8.99
N GLU A 517 -27.98 -26.14 9.31
CA GLU A 517 -29.23 -25.40 9.23
C GLU A 517 -29.67 -25.24 7.77
N GLN A 518 -30.93 -25.55 7.51
CA GLN A 518 -31.52 -25.40 6.19
C GLN A 518 -31.85 -23.93 5.94
N ILE A 519 -31.29 -23.36 4.86
CA ILE A 519 -31.41 -21.93 4.55
C ILE A 519 -32.30 -21.75 3.34
N THR A 520 -33.28 -20.85 3.43
CA THR A 520 -34.12 -20.47 2.29
C THR A 520 -33.98 -18.98 2.00
N VAL A 521 -33.44 -18.64 0.83
CA VAL A 521 -33.28 -17.27 0.36
C VAL A 521 -33.78 -17.20 -1.08
N GLY A 522 -34.67 -16.25 -1.37
CA GLY A 522 -35.18 -16.04 -2.74
C GLY A 522 -36.01 -17.18 -3.34
N GLY A 523 -36.48 -18.14 -2.53
CA GLY A 523 -37.27 -19.30 -2.97
C GLY A 523 -36.46 -20.56 -3.29
N ALA A 524 -35.12 -20.51 -3.19
CA ALA A 524 -34.25 -21.68 -3.23
C ALA A 524 -33.90 -22.14 -1.81
N THR A 525 -33.75 -23.45 -1.61
CA THR A 525 -33.47 -24.07 -0.31
C THR A 525 -32.16 -24.84 -0.35
N TYR A 526 -31.27 -24.54 0.60
CA TYR A 526 -29.94 -25.13 0.75
C TYR A 526 -29.90 -25.93 2.05
N ASN A 527 -29.26 -27.09 2.04
CA ASN A 527 -29.27 -28.02 3.17
C ASN A 527 -28.23 -27.69 4.24
N THR A 528 -27.21 -26.89 3.90
CA THR A 528 -26.19 -26.41 4.83
C THR A 528 -25.83 -24.95 4.58
N PHE A 529 -25.31 -24.27 5.61
CA PHE A 529 -24.77 -22.90 5.47
C PHE A 529 -23.57 -22.85 4.51
N GLU A 530 -22.76 -23.91 4.49
CA GLU A 530 -21.64 -24.05 3.57
C GLU A 530 -22.07 -24.25 2.12
N GLU A 531 -23.16 -24.98 1.86
CA GLU A 531 -23.75 -25.14 0.52
C GLU A 531 -24.32 -23.81 0.00
N TYR A 532 -24.98 -23.04 0.88
CA TYR A 532 -25.45 -21.70 0.57
C TYR A 532 -24.27 -20.76 0.25
N LEU A 533 -23.25 -20.68 1.12
CA LEU A 533 -22.07 -19.84 0.89
C LEU A 533 -21.29 -20.25 -0.36
N THR A 534 -21.11 -21.55 -0.61
CA THR A 534 -20.42 -22.04 -1.81
C THR A 534 -21.20 -21.66 -3.07
N THR A 535 -22.53 -21.71 -3.02
CA THR A 535 -23.39 -21.32 -4.13
C THR A 535 -23.31 -19.81 -4.37
N ILE A 536 -23.44 -18.97 -3.33
CA ILE A 536 -23.32 -17.51 -3.50
C ILE A 536 -21.90 -17.12 -3.94
N ALA A 537 -20.85 -17.76 -3.41
CA ALA A 537 -19.48 -17.50 -3.82
C ALA A 537 -19.28 -17.87 -5.29
N ASN A 538 -19.77 -19.03 -5.73
CA ASN A 538 -19.69 -19.44 -7.14
C ASN A 538 -20.57 -18.58 -8.06
N ASP A 539 -21.74 -18.14 -7.59
CA ASP A 539 -22.68 -17.29 -8.35
C ASP A 539 -22.19 -15.83 -8.41
N ALA A 540 -21.52 -15.34 -7.37
CA ALA A 540 -20.93 -14.00 -7.33
C ALA A 540 -19.64 -13.88 -8.15
N ILE A 541 -18.95 -15.00 -8.40
CA ILE A 541 -17.68 -15.06 -9.12
C ILE A 541 -17.88 -15.43 -10.60
N ASN A 542 -18.92 -16.19 -10.96
CA ASN A 542 -19.16 -16.54 -12.37
C ASN A 542 -19.73 -15.38 -13.18
N ILE A 543 -18.84 -14.73 -13.93
CA ILE A 543 -19.22 -13.80 -14.99
C ILE A 543 -19.75 -14.64 -16.16
N GLY A 544 -21.07 -14.69 -16.33
CA GLY A 544 -21.67 -15.35 -17.48
C GLY A 544 -21.30 -14.64 -18.78
N GLY A 545 -20.82 -15.38 -19.78
CA GLY A 545 -20.69 -14.88 -21.14
C GLY A 545 -22.03 -14.44 -21.73
N SER A 546 -22.00 -13.60 -22.75
CA SER A 546 -23.18 -13.13 -23.46
C SER A 546 -23.17 -13.57 -24.93
N ALA A 547 -24.15 -13.12 -25.71
CA ALA A 547 -24.14 -13.32 -27.15
C ALA A 547 -22.92 -12.66 -27.83
N PHE A 548 -22.29 -11.66 -27.19
CA PHE A 548 -21.18 -10.87 -27.75
C PHE A 548 -19.89 -10.95 -26.92
N ILE A 549 -19.93 -11.58 -25.74
CA ILE A 549 -18.80 -11.69 -24.82
C ILE A 549 -18.57 -13.17 -24.53
N ASP A 550 -17.36 -13.66 -24.79
CA ASP A 550 -16.89 -14.95 -24.28
C ASP A 550 -16.20 -14.74 -22.93
N VAL A 551 -16.58 -15.58 -21.97
CA VAL A 551 -15.89 -15.69 -20.69
C VAL A 551 -15.40 -17.14 -20.59
N THR A 552 -14.09 -17.31 -20.51
CA THR A 552 -13.45 -18.62 -20.32
C THR A 552 -12.56 -18.59 -19.08
N GLY A 553 -12.10 -19.75 -18.60
CA GLY A 553 -11.39 -19.87 -17.33
C GLY A 553 -12.33 -20.00 -16.12
N THR A 554 -11.80 -20.44 -14.99
CA THR A 554 -12.54 -20.77 -13.77
C THR A 554 -12.42 -19.71 -12.68
N GLY A 555 -11.70 -18.61 -12.94
CA GLY A 555 -11.49 -17.54 -11.96
C GLY A 555 -10.51 -17.88 -10.85
N THR A 556 -9.76 -18.98 -10.99
CA THR A 556 -8.72 -19.38 -10.03
C THR A 556 -7.36 -18.80 -10.43
N ALA A 557 -6.43 -18.66 -9.49
CA ALA A 557 -5.07 -18.14 -9.80
C ALA A 557 -4.32 -18.99 -10.86
N ALA A 558 -4.68 -20.27 -11.02
CA ALA A 558 -4.10 -21.16 -12.03
C ALA A 558 -4.85 -21.12 -13.37
N ASP A 559 -6.07 -20.57 -13.41
CA ASP A 559 -6.95 -20.51 -14.58
C ASP A 559 -7.88 -19.27 -14.45
N PRO A 560 -7.32 -18.06 -14.60
CA PRO A 560 -8.04 -16.80 -14.40
C PRO A 560 -9.14 -16.61 -15.46
N TYR A 561 -10.16 -15.80 -15.14
CA TYR A 561 -11.19 -15.46 -16.13
C TYR A 561 -10.60 -14.68 -17.30
N GLN A 562 -10.81 -15.20 -18.49
CA GLN A 562 -10.47 -14.58 -19.77
C GLN A 562 -11.78 -14.05 -20.37
N VAL A 563 -11.95 -12.72 -20.37
CA VAL A 563 -13.13 -12.05 -20.93
C VAL A 563 -12.74 -11.44 -22.27
N SER A 564 -13.38 -11.85 -23.35
CA SER A 564 -13.15 -11.30 -24.68
C SER A 564 -14.46 -10.98 -25.39
N ILE A 565 -14.44 -9.98 -26.28
CA ILE A 565 -15.54 -9.77 -27.21
C ILE A 565 -15.44 -10.88 -28.28
N LYS A 566 -16.54 -11.60 -28.51
CA LYS A 566 -16.64 -12.60 -29.58
C LYS A 566 -16.28 -11.97 -30.91
N GLU A 567 -15.37 -12.58 -31.67
CA GLU A 567 -14.99 -12.05 -32.98
C GLU A 567 -16.24 -11.95 -33.89
N GLY A 568 -16.49 -10.73 -34.39
CA GLY A 568 -17.51 -10.49 -35.40
C GLY A 568 -17.10 -11.04 -36.76
N ALA A 569 -18.00 -10.98 -37.75
CA ALA A 569 -17.60 -11.26 -39.13
C ALA A 569 -16.55 -10.24 -39.61
N ALA A 570 -15.67 -10.64 -40.55
CA ALA A 570 -14.70 -9.72 -41.14
C ALA A 570 -15.37 -8.42 -41.64
N ASN A 571 -14.75 -7.27 -41.37
CA ASN A 571 -15.28 -5.94 -41.65
C ASN A 571 -16.63 -5.65 -40.96
N SER A 572 -16.79 -6.07 -39.70
CA SER A 572 -17.91 -5.67 -38.85
C SER A 572 -17.44 -5.00 -37.57
N MET A 573 -18.27 -4.13 -37.02
CA MET A 573 -18.05 -3.41 -35.77
C MET A 573 -19.26 -3.59 -34.85
N LEU A 574 -18.98 -3.78 -33.56
CA LEU A 574 -20.02 -3.87 -32.55
C LEU A 574 -20.54 -2.46 -32.27
N ILE A 575 -21.82 -2.21 -32.53
CA ILE A 575 -22.45 -0.89 -32.36
C ILE A 575 -23.64 -0.99 -31.42
N THR A 576 -24.06 0.14 -30.87
CA THR A 576 -25.38 0.28 -30.23
C THR A 576 -26.34 0.87 -31.25
N ASN A 577 -27.39 0.14 -31.61
CA ASN A 577 -28.38 0.61 -32.57
C ASN A 577 -29.32 1.68 -31.94
N ALA A 578 -30.18 2.29 -32.76
CA ALA A 578 -31.08 3.35 -32.31
C ALA A 578 -32.09 2.93 -31.22
N ALA A 579 -32.32 1.63 -31.02
CA ALA A 579 -33.16 1.10 -29.95
C ALA A 579 -32.39 0.90 -28.63
N GLY A 580 -31.08 1.14 -28.62
CA GLY A 580 -30.21 0.92 -27.47
C GLY A 580 -29.66 -0.51 -27.37
N ASN A 581 -29.84 -1.34 -28.40
CA ASN A 581 -29.39 -2.73 -28.41
C ASN A 581 -27.99 -2.84 -29.04
N VAL A 582 -27.15 -3.70 -28.48
CA VAL A 582 -25.81 -4.00 -29.02
C VAL A 582 -25.92 -5.03 -30.16
N GLU A 583 -25.31 -4.75 -31.30
CA GLU A 583 -25.30 -5.63 -32.48
C GLU A 583 -24.03 -5.49 -33.32
N TRP A 584 -23.67 -6.53 -34.07
CA TRP A 584 -22.62 -6.45 -35.08
C TRP A 584 -23.18 -5.80 -36.35
N ALA A 585 -22.64 -4.65 -36.73
CA ALA A 585 -22.95 -4.00 -38.00
C ALA A 585 -21.75 -4.08 -38.95
N SER A 586 -21.99 -4.38 -40.22
CA SER A 586 -20.92 -4.37 -41.22
C SER A 586 -20.41 -2.93 -41.42
N LEU A 587 -19.10 -2.76 -41.61
CA LEU A 587 -18.51 -1.47 -41.95
C LEU A 587 -19.17 -0.88 -43.21
N SER A 588 -19.49 -1.73 -44.19
CA SER A 588 -20.25 -1.33 -45.39
C SER A 588 -21.63 -0.75 -45.05
N SER A 589 -22.37 -1.32 -44.09
CA SER A 589 -23.67 -0.77 -43.69
C SER A 589 -23.54 0.54 -42.89
N ILE A 590 -22.49 0.67 -42.08
CA ILE A 590 -22.22 1.90 -41.32
C ILE A 590 -21.82 3.01 -42.27
N VAL A 591 -20.92 2.73 -43.22
CA VAL A 591 -20.52 3.65 -44.28
C VAL A 591 -21.73 4.04 -45.11
N LYS A 592 -22.53 3.10 -45.63
CA LYS A 592 -23.76 3.41 -46.38
C LYS A 592 -24.77 4.28 -45.62
N ALA A 593 -24.84 4.14 -44.29
CA ALA A 593 -25.72 4.96 -43.47
C ALA A 593 -25.21 6.40 -43.26
N ASN A 594 -23.91 6.64 -43.49
CA ASN A 594 -23.25 7.93 -43.28
C ASN A 594 -22.66 8.54 -44.56
N GLU A 595 -22.64 7.81 -45.68
CA GLU A 595 -22.26 8.30 -47.00
C GLU A 595 -23.32 9.26 -47.56
N THR A 596 -22.87 10.33 -48.19
CA THR A 596 -23.71 11.27 -48.94
C THR A 596 -23.69 10.86 -50.41
N LEU A 597 -24.79 10.31 -50.93
CA LEU A 597 -24.90 9.89 -52.32
C LEU A 597 -25.43 11.04 -53.19
N THR A 598 -24.71 11.40 -54.27
CA THR A 598 -25.19 12.40 -55.25
C THR A 598 -25.47 11.77 -56.61
N VAL A 599 -26.66 12.02 -57.17
CA VAL A 599 -27.01 11.46 -58.48
C VAL A 599 -27.22 12.59 -59.48
N LEU A 600 -26.43 12.58 -60.56
CA LEU A 600 -26.59 13.48 -61.69
C LEU A 600 -27.05 12.69 -62.92
N SER A 601 -28.15 13.11 -63.55
CA SER A 601 -28.65 12.51 -64.79
C SER A 601 -28.97 13.59 -65.82
N TYR A 602 -28.60 13.35 -67.08
CA TYR A 602 -28.85 14.27 -68.19
C TYR A 602 -29.86 13.67 -69.17
N ASN A 603 -30.89 14.44 -69.52
CA ASN A 603 -31.87 14.06 -70.53
C ASN A 603 -31.59 14.79 -71.84
N ASN A 604 -30.98 14.09 -72.80
CA ASN A 604 -30.60 14.67 -74.09
C ASN A 604 -31.80 15.11 -74.95
N ALA A 605 -33.00 14.54 -74.72
CA ALA A 605 -34.18 14.92 -75.49
C ALA A 605 -34.78 16.27 -75.03
N THR A 606 -34.60 16.62 -73.76
CA THR A 606 -35.11 17.87 -73.17
C THR A 606 -34.01 18.88 -72.85
N ASN A 607 -32.73 18.48 -72.94
CA ASN A 607 -31.56 19.27 -72.56
C ASN A 607 -31.63 19.74 -71.10
N GLU A 608 -32.00 18.82 -70.21
CA GLU A 608 -32.17 19.07 -68.77
C GLU A 608 -31.20 18.21 -67.96
N LEU A 609 -30.61 18.81 -66.94
CA LEU A 609 -29.75 18.14 -65.96
C LEU A 609 -30.51 18.00 -64.64
N THR A 610 -30.73 16.76 -64.19
CA THR A 610 -31.35 16.48 -62.88
C THR A 610 -30.28 16.09 -61.88
N TYR A 611 -30.09 16.93 -60.87
CA TYR A 611 -29.22 16.68 -59.72
C TYR A 611 -30.08 16.28 -58.52
N THR A 612 -29.82 15.11 -57.93
CA THR A 612 -30.42 14.68 -56.68
C THR A 612 -29.42 14.86 -55.56
N ASP A 613 -29.78 15.68 -54.57
CA ASP A 613 -28.94 15.97 -53.40
C ASP A 613 -28.85 14.79 -52.42
N GLU A 614 -28.01 14.93 -51.39
CA GLU A 614 -27.74 13.91 -50.38
C GLU A 614 -28.97 13.53 -49.52
N LYS A 615 -30.07 14.28 -49.63
CA LYS A 615 -31.36 14.01 -48.97
C LYS A 615 -32.37 13.35 -49.91
N GLY A 616 -31.97 13.05 -51.14
CA GLY A 616 -32.84 12.47 -52.16
C GLY A 616 -33.72 13.49 -52.89
N THR A 617 -33.43 14.79 -52.75
CA THR A 617 -34.21 15.87 -53.38
C THR A 617 -33.70 16.11 -54.79
N ALA A 618 -34.54 15.84 -55.80
CA ALA A 618 -34.21 16.11 -57.20
C ALA A 618 -34.44 17.59 -57.57
N SER A 619 -33.40 18.22 -58.13
CA SER A 619 -33.40 19.56 -58.70
C SER A 619 -33.13 19.47 -60.20
N VAL A 620 -34.00 20.07 -61.01
CA VAL A 620 -33.88 20.07 -62.48
C VAL A 620 -33.34 21.41 -62.95
N ILE A 621 -32.23 21.39 -63.69
CA ILE A 621 -31.60 22.54 -64.32
C ILE A 621 -31.86 22.43 -65.83
N ASN A 622 -32.65 23.34 -66.37
CA ASN A 622 -32.93 23.39 -67.81
C ASN A 622 -31.84 24.18 -68.54
N LEU A 623 -31.08 23.51 -69.40
CA LEU A 623 -29.95 24.12 -70.11
C LEU A 623 -30.38 24.92 -71.35
N ASN A 624 -31.69 25.04 -71.61
CA ASN A 624 -32.24 25.88 -72.67
C ASN A 624 -32.58 27.31 -72.19
N GLU A 625 -32.68 27.54 -70.89
CA GLU A 625 -33.00 28.87 -70.34
C GLU A 625 -31.74 29.62 -69.93
N GLY A 626 -31.29 30.52 -70.82
CA GLY A 626 -30.13 31.39 -70.59
C GLY A 626 -29.75 32.20 -71.82
N SER A 627 -30.54 33.22 -72.19
CA SER A 627 -30.09 34.23 -73.15
C SER A 627 -29.29 35.31 -72.43
N VAL A 628 -28.00 35.44 -72.74
CA VAL A 628 -27.23 36.65 -72.40
C VAL A 628 -27.64 37.75 -73.37
N SER A 629 -28.46 38.69 -72.90
CA SER A 629 -28.81 39.91 -73.63
C SER A 629 -27.79 41.00 -73.30
N TYR A 630 -26.97 41.41 -74.28
CA TYR A 630 -26.13 42.60 -74.18
C TYR A 630 -26.99 43.84 -74.47
N ASP A 631 -27.24 44.67 -73.44
CA ASP A 631 -27.79 46.02 -73.59
C ASP A 631 -26.62 46.97 -73.87
N GLY A 632 -26.45 47.32 -75.14
CA GLY A 632 -25.46 48.30 -75.56
C GLY A 632 -25.97 49.71 -75.30
N ALA A 633 -25.38 50.39 -74.32
CA ALA A 633 -25.43 51.85 -74.15
C ALA A 633 -24.07 52.47 -74.47
#